data_AF-A0A6L7IE09-F1
#
_entry.id   AF-A0A6L7IE09-F1
#
_cell.length_a   1.000
_cell.length_b   1.000
_cell.length_c   1.000
_cell.angle_alpha   90.00
_cell.angle_beta   90.00
_cell.angle_gamma   90.00
#
_symmetry.space_group_name_H-M   'P 1'
#
loop_
_entity.id
_entity.type
_entity.pdbx_description
1 polymer ?
#
loop_
_entity_poly.entity_id
_entity_poly.type
_entity_poly.pdbx_seq_one_letter_code
_entity_poly.pdbx_strand_id
1 'polypeptide(L)'
;MKKVLFSIMSLVSALCLGQEGRVGVNTTDPKTTMDVRGKTNALGVSLATDITGLQAPRLTREELTNKGELLYGTDQSGALVYITDVTAGTASGQRINMTTSGYYYFNGSVWVKIGAGSPAPEINLYKDDGTLTNNRTVTQNGNSLAITGTNQRTVFSPNAGISQEALASSTTGLANIIITSPDRNSNGTVSRLSLQSFPESNAQVFAGLDASTLDVGSNATTNPVPLRFLTSSGSGALGTEKARIGADGRMGIGVTIPSELLDVNGNVRFRSVPTATALATGDEFLVLSSNGTAKKITNPAASSIVDAQNGLTKTPSNFVELGGDLTRTTTVSNLSATNTMKFTGTGINAFSVDGTTFSVDADANRIGIGTAAPTQALDVRGNINVENANAGVVVNSTDSTPSRLVLTRSNGGVNLAANDEIGRINFNGRRNGAVATLSTILSTYEGNGTTNLTGYEFYNSGILTTPSLVLRSTGNLGVGVVSPSEKLDVNGNIKFSGALMPNNDPGTNFQILKSTGSDSPPVWSPDVNTLGNGAGRVSSANGVSTTITPCNTSAANKNVTLIRVFSNLDGLNNGLYLELLVTTGANTGVQELHNLRFNGGTTTADTSTAGTWTYNLGNGIFRVILSGTNRPFTVRFEGASFAGNIVYECLR
;
A
#
# COMPACT_ATOMS: atom_id res chain seq x y z
N MET A 1 83.36 -151.89 -59.13
CA MET A 1 83.78 -152.29 -57.77
C MET A 1 84.29 -151.07 -57.02
N LYS A 2 84.03 -151.05 -55.71
CA LYS A 2 84.40 -150.12 -54.62
C LYS A 2 85.57 -149.12 -54.83
N LYS A 3 85.26 -147.86 -54.47
CA LYS A 3 85.98 -146.87 -53.62
C LYS A 3 87.47 -146.56 -53.90
N VAL A 4 87.81 -145.25 -53.95
CA VAL A 4 88.72 -144.55 -53.00
C VAL A 4 89.08 -143.10 -53.44
N LEU A 5 89.02 -142.17 -52.47
CA LEU A 5 89.68 -140.85 -52.24
C LEU A 5 89.34 -139.53 -53.02
N PHE A 6 88.73 -138.60 -52.27
CA PHE A 6 89.07 -137.16 -52.04
C PHE A 6 89.93 -136.39 -53.06
N SER A 7 89.42 -135.26 -53.61
CA SER A 7 89.93 -133.87 -53.40
C SER A 7 89.29 -132.82 -54.35
N ILE A 8 89.25 -131.54 -53.91
CA ILE A 8 89.13 -130.27 -54.68
C ILE A 8 87.67 -129.80 -54.99
N MET A 9 86.98 -129.02 -54.13
CA MET A 9 87.08 -127.54 -53.97
C MET A 9 87.32 -126.77 -55.28
N SER A 10 86.37 -125.90 -55.67
CA SER A 10 86.43 -124.93 -56.79
C SER A 10 85.91 -125.40 -58.15
N LEU A 11 84.61 -125.15 -58.39
CA LEU A 11 84.22 -124.43 -59.60
C LEU A 11 83.29 -123.26 -59.21
N VAL A 12 83.95 -122.12 -59.03
CA VAL A 12 83.42 -120.78 -58.82
C VAL A 12 82.91 -120.22 -60.16
N SER A 13 82.03 -119.21 -60.09
CA SER A 13 81.70 -118.16 -61.09
C SER A 13 80.57 -118.37 -62.13
N ALA A 14 79.37 -117.91 -61.75
CA ALA A 14 78.55 -116.92 -62.50
C ALA A 14 77.33 -116.57 -61.62
N LEU A 15 77.20 -115.45 -60.89
CA LEU A 15 77.85 -114.16 -60.84
C LEU A 15 77.91 -113.74 -59.36
N CYS A 16 79.10 -113.73 -58.78
CA CYS A 16 79.37 -112.89 -57.63
C CYS A 16 79.84 -111.54 -58.18
N LEU A 17 79.04 -110.49 -58.01
CA LEU A 17 79.57 -109.15 -57.85
C LEU A 17 79.54 -108.88 -56.35
N GLY A 18 80.64 -109.21 -55.67
CA GLY A 18 80.92 -108.59 -54.39
C GLY A 18 81.23 -107.13 -54.66
N GLN A 19 80.34 -106.23 -54.24
CA GLN A 19 80.64 -104.81 -54.11
C GLN A 19 80.24 -104.36 -52.70
N GLU A 20 81.26 -104.21 -51.85
CA GLU A 20 81.28 -103.44 -50.60
C GLU A 20 80.34 -103.84 -49.44
N GLY A 21 80.12 -105.13 -49.19
CA GLY A 21 79.40 -105.58 -47.99
C GLY A 21 77.92 -105.17 -47.95
N ARG A 22 77.32 -104.90 -49.12
CA ARG A 22 75.92 -104.52 -49.28
C ARG A 22 75.11 -105.66 -49.89
N VAL A 23 73.88 -105.84 -49.42
CA VAL A 23 72.91 -106.80 -49.98
C VAL A 23 71.82 -106.03 -50.73
N GLY A 24 71.73 -106.25 -52.04
CA GLY A 24 70.64 -105.73 -52.87
C GLY A 24 69.56 -106.78 -53.11
N VAL A 25 68.28 -106.40 -52.97
CA VAL A 25 67.13 -107.21 -53.39
C VAL A 25 66.41 -106.46 -54.51
N ASN A 26 66.25 -107.11 -55.67
CA ASN A 26 65.73 -106.51 -56.91
C ASN A 26 66.49 -105.26 -57.42
N THR A 27 67.74 -105.04 -56.97
CA THR A 27 68.65 -104.02 -57.51
C THR A 27 70.05 -104.61 -57.65
N THR A 28 70.73 -104.31 -58.76
CA THR A 28 72.12 -104.73 -59.01
C THR A 28 73.14 -103.69 -58.53
N ASP A 29 72.69 -102.55 -58.02
CA ASP A 29 73.51 -101.44 -57.53
C ASP A 29 72.96 -100.94 -56.17
N PRO A 30 73.18 -101.71 -55.08
CA PRO A 30 72.65 -101.38 -53.74
C PRO A 30 73.32 -100.14 -53.14
N LYS A 31 72.51 -99.16 -52.75
CA LYS A 31 72.99 -97.87 -52.21
C LYS A 31 73.22 -97.86 -50.70
N THR A 32 72.70 -98.86 -49.98
CA THR A 32 72.82 -99.04 -48.52
C THR A 32 73.27 -100.47 -48.20
N THR A 33 73.69 -100.73 -46.97
CA THR A 33 74.10 -102.08 -46.51
C THR A 33 73.04 -103.15 -46.78
N MET A 34 71.76 -102.76 -46.76
CA MET A 34 70.65 -103.51 -47.32
C MET A 34 69.79 -102.55 -48.15
N ASP A 35 69.72 -102.73 -49.47
CA ASP A 35 68.88 -101.94 -50.39
C ASP A 35 67.80 -102.86 -50.97
N VAL A 36 66.55 -102.66 -50.55
CA VAL A 36 65.40 -103.44 -51.01
C VAL A 36 64.57 -102.56 -51.92
N ARG A 37 64.49 -102.93 -53.20
CA ARG A 37 63.65 -102.26 -54.19
C ARG A 37 62.49 -103.14 -54.63
N GLY A 38 61.43 -102.49 -55.12
CA GLY A 38 60.35 -103.17 -55.82
C GLY A 38 60.85 -103.73 -57.15
N LYS A 39 60.28 -104.85 -57.61
CA LYS A 39 60.63 -105.46 -58.88
C LYS A 39 60.18 -104.56 -60.04
N THR A 40 61.10 -104.26 -60.95
CA THR A 40 60.81 -103.47 -62.14
C THR A 40 60.77 -104.33 -63.41
N ASN A 41 60.06 -103.88 -64.44
CA ASN A 41 60.18 -104.45 -65.79
C ASN A 41 61.53 -104.08 -66.44
N ALA A 42 61.77 -104.55 -67.67
CA ALA A 42 63.01 -104.26 -68.42
C ALA A 42 63.24 -102.77 -68.73
N LEU A 43 62.24 -101.90 -68.51
CA LEU A 43 62.31 -100.45 -68.69
C LEU A 43 62.49 -99.70 -67.37
N GLY A 44 62.71 -100.40 -66.24
CA GLY A 44 62.90 -99.79 -64.92
C GLY A 44 61.61 -99.32 -64.25
N VAL A 45 60.43 -99.69 -64.76
CA VAL A 45 59.12 -99.32 -64.19
C VAL A 45 58.67 -100.40 -63.20
N SER A 46 58.25 -99.99 -61.99
CA SER A 46 57.75 -100.90 -60.95
C SER A 46 56.55 -101.72 -61.44
N LEU A 47 56.58 -103.03 -61.19
CA LEU A 47 55.49 -103.92 -61.57
C LEU A 47 54.29 -103.73 -60.63
N ALA A 48 53.09 -103.57 -61.18
CA ALA A 48 51.87 -103.39 -60.39
C ALA A 48 51.47 -104.64 -59.57
N THR A 49 52.02 -105.81 -59.91
CA THR A 49 51.84 -107.06 -59.17
C THR A 49 52.96 -107.32 -58.14
N ASP A 50 53.92 -106.40 -58.01
CA ASP A 50 54.99 -106.52 -57.02
C ASP A 50 54.50 -106.08 -55.63
N ILE A 51 54.73 -106.94 -54.63
CA ILE A 51 54.49 -106.59 -53.24
C ILE A 51 55.82 -106.02 -52.69
N THR A 52 56.00 -104.72 -52.87
CA THR A 52 57.22 -104.03 -52.41
C THR A 52 57.12 -103.69 -50.92
N GLY A 53 58.09 -104.13 -50.12
CA GLY A 53 58.23 -103.71 -48.73
C GLY A 53 59.29 -104.52 -47.99
N LEU A 54 59.82 -103.96 -46.90
CA LEU A 54 60.64 -104.69 -45.95
C LEU A 54 59.78 -105.04 -44.74
N GLN A 55 59.42 -106.31 -44.63
CA GLN A 55 58.67 -106.79 -43.49
C GLN A 55 59.63 -107.19 -42.36
N ALA A 56 59.54 -106.50 -41.23
CA ALA A 56 60.33 -106.84 -40.05
C ALA A 56 59.92 -108.23 -39.51
N PRO A 57 60.83 -108.94 -38.81
CA PRO A 57 60.48 -110.16 -38.09
C PRO A 57 59.25 -109.96 -37.20
N ARG A 58 58.30 -110.89 -37.32
CA ARG A 58 57.05 -110.85 -36.57
C ARG A 58 57.17 -111.73 -35.34
N LEU A 59 56.74 -111.21 -34.21
CA LEU A 59 56.70 -111.92 -32.94
C LEU A 59 55.41 -111.54 -32.21
N THR A 60 54.82 -112.43 -31.44
CA THR A 60 53.90 -112.01 -30.38
C THR A 60 54.71 -111.47 -29.19
N ARG A 61 54.09 -110.66 -28.33
CA ARG A 61 54.76 -110.21 -27.10
C ARG A 61 55.14 -111.39 -26.20
N GLU A 62 54.38 -112.47 -26.22
CA GLU A 62 54.69 -113.71 -25.51
C GLU A 62 55.97 -114.36 -26.05
N GLU A 63 56.12 -114.48 -27.36
CA GLU A 63 57.34 -115.00 -27.98
C GLU A 63 58.57 -114.16 -27.63
N LEU A 64 58.40 -112.83 -27.58
CA LEU A 64 59.47 -111.94 -27.15
C LEU A 64 59.71 -111.97 -25.64
N THR A 65 58.69 -112.27 -24.84
CA THR A 65 58.83 -112.50 -23.38
C THR A 65 59.63 -113.76 -23.10
N ASN A 66 59.39 -114.83 -23.85
CA ASN A 66 60.13 -116.09 -23.73
C ASN A 66 61.61 -115.97 -24.13
N LYS A 67 61.98 -114.90 -24.85
CA LYS A 67 63.39 -114.55 -25.14
C LYS A 67 64.09 -113.86 -23.95
N GLY A 68 63.37 -113.55 -22.87
CA GLY A 68 63.90 -112.92 -21.67
C GLY A 68 64.38 -111.47 -21.88
N GLU A 69 65.15 -110.96 -20.92
CA GLU A 69 65.62 -109.56 -20.86
C GLU A 69 67.11 -109.39 -21.23
N LEU A 70 67.81 -110.48 -21.57
CA LEU A 70 69.27 -110.45 -21.77
C LEU A 70 69.70 -110.57 -23.23
N LEU A 71 68.84 -111.08 -24.11
CA LEU A 71 69.20 -111.34 -25.51
C LEU A 71 69.20 -110.08 -26.39
N TYR A 72 68.37 -109.09 -26.07
CA TYR A 72 68.38 -107.79 -26.72
C TYR A 72 69.11 -106.81 -25.82
N GLY A 73 70.35 -106.46 -26.17
CA GLY A 73 71.19 -105.51 -25.44
C GLY A 73 71.59 -104.31 -26.30
N THR A 74 72.63 -103.61 -25.88
CA THR A 74 73.17 -102.42 -26.58
C THR A 74 73.43 -102.67 -28.06
N ASP A 75 73.94 -103.86 -28.40
CA ASP A 75 74.30 -104.23 -29.77
C ASP A 75 73.09 -104.50 -30.67
N GLN A 76 71.91 -104.68 -30.08
CA GLN A 76 70.63 -104.84 -30.79
C GLN A 76 69.84 -103.53 -30.83
N SER A 77 70.42 -102.39 -30.41
CA SER A 77 69.77 -101.10 -30.60
C SER A 77 69.55 -100.83 -32.10
N GLY A 78 68.34 -100.43 -32.46
CA GLY A 78 67.87 -100.32 -33.84
C GLY A 78 67.26 -101.62 -34.40
N ALA A 79 67.24 -102.72 -33.64
CA ALA A 79 66.50 -103.93 -34.05
C ALA A 79 65.02 -103.60 -34.20
N LEU A 80 64.45 -103.91 -35.36
CA LEU A 80 63.05 -103.65 -35.69
C LEU A 80 62.26 -104.95 -35.67
N VAL A 81 61.13 -104.96 -34.98
CA VAL A 81 60.19 -106.08 -34.98
C VAL A 81 58.77 -105.56 -35.18
N TYR A 82 57.92 -106.42 -35.73
CA TYR A 82 56.48 -106.19 -35.72
C TYR A 82 55.83 -107.10 -34.69
N ILE A 83 55.18 -106.51 -33.69
CA ILE A 83 54.44 -107.27 -32.70
C ILE A 83 53.03 -107.55 -33.23
N THR A 84 52.74 -108.82 -33.50
CA THR A 84 51.46 -109.25 -34.09
C THR A 84 50.34 -109.31 -33.07
N ASP A 85 50.66 -109.70 -31.84
CA ASP A 85 49.70 -109.85 -30.74
C ASP A 85 50.36 -109.51 -29.40
N VAL A 86 49.61 -108.86 -28.51
CA VAL A 86 50.01 -108.45 -27.16
C VAL A 86 49.07 -109.00 -26.08
N THR A 87 48.15 -109.91 -26.42
CA THR A 87 47.21 -110.51 -25.48
C THR A 87 47.89 -111.37 -24.42
N ALA A 88 49.01 -112.02 -24.76
CA ALA A 88 49.87 -112.79 -23.85
C ALA A 88 51.27 -112.17 -23.67
N GLY A 89 52.09 -112.75 -22.77
CA GLY A 89 53.42 -112.22 -22.40
C GLY A 89 53.39 -110.99 -21.49
N THR A 90 54.54 -110.56 -20.97
CA THR A 90 54.65 -109.46 -20.00
C THR A 90 54.92 -108.11 -20.65
N ALA A 91 54.20 -107.08 -20.21
CA ALA A 91 54.47 -105.68 -20.51
C ALA A 91 55.34 -105.07 -19.40
N SER A 92 56.50 -105.66 -19.13
CA SER A 92 57.46 -105.18 -18.14
C SER A 92 58.88 -105.33 -18.67
N GLY A 93 59.85 -104.69 -18.01
CA GLY A 93 61.23 -104.67 -18.46
C GLY A 93 61.37 -104.02 -19.84
N GLN A 94 62.10 -104.67 -20.74
CA GLN A 94 62.34 -104.19 -22.10
C GLN A 94 61.04 -104.01 -22.89
N ARG A 95 59.96 -104.74 -22.58
CA ARG A 95 58.69 -104.72 -23.32
C ARG A 95 57.64 -103.78 -22.73
N ILE A 96 58.01 -102.91 -21.78
CA ILE A 96 57.07 -102.03 -21.06
C ILE A 96 56.17 -101.20 -21.99
N ASN A 97 56.67 -100.76 -23.15
CA ASN A 97 55.88 -99.96 -24.09
C ASN A 97 55.08 -100.80 -25.11
N MET A 98 55.18 -102.13 -25.09
CA MET A 98 54.47 -103.03 -26.02
C MET A 98 53.05 -103.34 -25.56
N THR A 99 52.20 -102.31 -25.57
CA THR A 99 50.80 -102.37 -25.12
C THR A 99 49.81 -102.62 -26.25
N THR A 100 50.25 -102.51 -27.50
CA THR A 100 49.42 -102.69 -28.71
C THR A 100 50.25 -103.37 -29.81
N SER A 101 49.60 -104.06 -30.74
CA SER A 101 50.28 -104.56 -31.95
C SER A 101 50.81 -103.39 -32.79
N GLY A 102 51.93 -103.61 -33.49
CA GLY A 102 52.58 -102.58 -34.30
C GLY A 102 54.10 -102.73 -34.40
N TYR A 103 54.74 -101.76 -35.06
CA TYR A 103 56.20 -101.72 -35.19
C TYR A 103 56.86 -101.15 -33.93
N TYR A 104 57.91 -101.84 -33.50
CA TYR A 104 58.76 -101.42 -32.38
C TYR A 104 60.22 -101.54 -32.80
N TYR A 105 61.03 -100.54 -32.40
CA TYR A 105 62.47 -100.69 -32.43
C TYR A 105 63.02 -100.80 -31.01
N PHE A 106 64.09 -101.55 -30.82
CA PHE A 106 64.80 -101.58 -29.55
C PHE A 106 65.73 -100.38 -29.47
N ASN A 107 65.65 -99.57 -28.41
CA ASN A 107 66.51 -98.39 -28.26
C ASN A 107 67.79 -98.64 -27.46
N GLY A 108 68.08 -99.91 -27.12
CA GLY A 108 69.19 -100.32 -26.24
C GLY A 108 68.77 -100.54 -24.78
N SER A 109 67.53 -100.21 -24.40
CA SER A 109 67.01 -100.47 -23.05
C SER A 109 65.55 -100.94 -23.04
N VAL A 110 64.71 -100.40 -23.91
CA VAL A 110 63.31 -100.81 -24.05
C VAL A 110 62.92 -100.81 -25.52
N TRP A 111 61.89 -101.57 -25.84
CA TRP A 111 61.21 -101.49 -27.12
C TRP A 111 60.34 -100.23 -27.15
N VAL A 112 60.55 -99.38 -28.15
CA VAL A 112 59.82 -98.12 -28.34
C VAL A 112 58.95 -98.25 -29.59
N LYS A 113 57.67 -97.88 -29.45
CA LYS A 113 56.71 -97.92 -30.55
C LYS A 113 57.06 -96.86 -31.59
N ILE A 114 56.97 -97.20 -32.87
CA ILE A 114 57.13 -96.23 -33.97
C ILE A 114 55.73 -95.73 -34.37
N GLY A 115 55.48 -94.43 -34.28
CA GLY A 115 54.24 -93.78 -34.72
C GLY A 115 53.71 -92.70 -33.76
N ALA A 116 52.61 -92.03 -34.14
CA ALA A 116 51.97 -90.97 -33.36
C ALA A 116 51.48 -91.50 -31.99
N GLY A 117 52.32 -91.33 -30.97
CA GLY A 117 52.10 -91.84 -29.62
C GLY A 117 53.34 -91.84 -28.73
N SER A 118 54.32 -90.96 -28.98
CA SER A 118 55.43 -90.73 -28.03
C SER A 118 54.89 -90.04 -26.76
N PRO A 119 55.38 -90.32 -25.54
CA PRO A 119 54.80 -89.77 -24.32
C PRO A 119 55.05 -88.25 -24.18
N ALA A 120 53.93 -87.52 -24.05
CA ALA A 120 53.71 -86.09 -23.83
C ALA A 120 53.90 -85.12 -25.03
N PRO A 121 52.82 -84.51 -25.56
CA PRO A 121 52.93 -83.40 -26.50
C PRO A 121 53.43 -82.11 -25.80
N GLU A 122 54.26 -81.32 -26.47
CA GLU A 122 54.59 -79.97 -26.04
C GLU A 122 53.31 -79.11 -26.02
N ILE A 123 52.91 -78.61 -24.85
CA ILE A 123 51.75 -77.71 -24.73
C ILE A 123 52.15 -76.32 -25.24
N ASN A 124 51.71 -75.97 -26.46
CA ASN A 124 51.96 -74.67 -27.05
C ASN A 124 50.78 -73.72 -26.80
N LEU A 125 51.04 -72.54 -26.22
CA LEU A 125 50.03 -71.53 -25.89
C LEU A 125 49.17 -71.07 -27.08
N TYR A 126 49.63 -71.30 -28.32
CA TYR A 126 48.91 -70.91 -29.53
C TYR A 126 47.95 -71.97 -30.08
N LYS A 127 48.05 -73.23 -29.64
CA LYS A 127 47.28 -74.35 -30.23
C LYS A 127 46.66 -75.30 -29.22
N ASP A 128 47.16 -75.31 -27.98
CA ASP A 128 46.75 -76.27 -26.96
C ASP A 128 46.37 -75.56 -25.65
N ASP A 129 45.24 -75.94 -25.07
CA ASP A 129 44.85 -75.53 -23.71
C ASP A 129 45.75 -76.21 -22.65
N GLY A 130 45.98 -75.56 -21.51
CA GLY A 130 46.80 -76.16 -20.44
C GLY A 130 46.91 -75.31 -19.17
N THR A 131 47.57 -75.87 -18.15
CA THR A 131 47.85 -75.19 -16.87
C THR A 131 49.27 -74.66 -16.84
N LEU A 132 49.46 -73.39 -16.48
CA LEU A 132 50.78 -72.84 -16.20
C LEU A 132 51.23 -73.28 -14.80
N THR A 133 52.40 -73.89 -14.69
CA THR A 133 53.00 -74.29 -13.40
C THR A 133 53.90 -73.22 -12.79
N ASN A 134 54.27 -72.19 -13.56
CA ASN A 134 55.07 -71.03 -13.16
C ASN A 134 54.69 -69.79 -13.99
N ASN A 135 55.05 -68.60 -13.51
CA ASN A 135 54.88 -67.34 -14.25
C ASN A 135 55.64 -67.37 -15.58
N ARG A 136 55.03 -66.88 -16.66
CA ARG A 136 55.69 -66.70 -17.96
C ARG A 136 55.93 -65.21 -18.22
N THR A 137 57.14 -64.87 -18.62
CA THR A 137 57.49 -63.52 -19.05
C THR A 137 57.72 -63.52 -20.56
N VAL A 138 57.06 -62.62 -21.29
CA VAL A 138 57.29 -62.40 -22.72
C VAL A 138 58.08 -61.11 -22.89
N THR A 139 59.33 -61.20 -23.33
CA THR A 139 60.17 -60.03 -23.62
C THR A 139 59.88 -59.55 -25.04
N GLN A 140 59.33 -58.35 -25.18
CA GLN A 140 58.87 -57.81 -26.46
C GLN A 140 59.98 -57.23 -27.35
N ASN A 141 61.12 -56.81 -26.77
CA ASN A 141 62.28 -56.23 -27.49
C ASN A 141 61.91 -55.19 -28.57
N GLY A 142 60.98 -54.28 -28.23
CA GLY A 142 60.48 -53.24 -29.16
C GLY A 142 59.39 -53.68 -30.14
N ASN A 143 58.92 -54.94 -30.09
CA ASN A 143 57.86 -55.46 -30.96
C ASN A 143 56.54 -55.62 -30.21
N SER A 144 55.42 -55.35 -30.87
CA SER A 144 54.08 -55.56 -30.29
C SER A 144 53.65 -57.02 -30.36
N LEU A 145 52.91 -57.47 -29.34
CA LEU A 145 52.17 -58.74 -29.37
C LEU A 145 50.71 -58.45 -29.67
N ALA A 146 50.18 -59.00 -30.78
CA ALA A 146 48.79 -58.79 -31.18
C ALA A 146 48.00 -60.10 -31.16
N ILE A 147 46.81 -60.05 -30.57
CA ILE A 147 45.78 -61.09 -30.67
C ILE A 147 44.73 -60.56 -31.65
N THR A 148 44.70 -61.14 -32.85
CA THR A 148 43.86 -60.68 -33.96
C THR A 148 42.73 -61.68 -34.17
N GLY A 149 41.49 -61.27 -33.84
CA GLY A 149 40.28 -62.01 -34.20
C GLY A 149 39.72 -61.52 -35.54
N THR A 150 38.56 -62.04 -35.94
CA THR A 150 37.91 -61.65 -37.21
C THR A 150 37.44 -60.20 -37.21
N ASN A 151 37.00 -59.65 -36.07
CA ASN A 151 36.37 -58.32 -35.98
C ASN A 151 37.13 -57.33 -35.09
N GLN A 152 38.01 -57.81 -34.22
CA GLN A 152 38.71 -56.99 -33.24
C GLN A 152 40.14 -57.47 -33.05
N ARG A 153 41.00 -56.55 -32.62
CA ARG A 153 42.41 -56.81 -32.36
C ARG A 153 42.82 -56.16 -31.04
N THR A 154 43.42 -56.95 -30.15
CA THR A 154 44.07 -56.48 -28.93
C THR A 154 45.57 -56.47 -29.13
N VAL A 155 46.23 -55.33 -28.90
CA VAL A 155 47.67 -55.18 -29.08
C VAL A 155 48.32 -54.77 -27.76
N PHE A 156 49.23 -55.60 -27.26
CA PHE A 156 50.16 -55.22 -26.21
C PHE A 156 51.35 -54.51 -26.87
N SER A 157 51.35 -53.18 -26.81
CA SER A 157 52.37 -52.33 -27.38
C SER A 157 53.53 -52.13 -26.41
N PRO A 158 54.79 -52.13 -26.87
CA PRO A 158 55.94 -51.85 -26.02
C PRO A 158 55.97 -50.39 -25.51
N ASN A 159 55.27 -49.47 -26.19
CA ASN A 159 55.34 -48.02 -25.90
C ASN A 159 53.98 -47.35 -25.65
N ALA A 160 52.86 -48.03 -25.94
CA ALA A 160 51.52 -47.44 -25.88
C ALA A 160 50.53 -48.23 -25.01
N GLY A 161 51.02 -49.18 -24.21
CA GLY A 161 50.16 -50.02 -23.37
C GLY A 161 49.29 -50.97 -24.19
N ILE A 162 48.02 -51.14 -23.78
CA ILE A 162 47.07 -52.02 -24.46
C ILE A 162 46.21 -51.21 -25.43
N SER A 163 46.25 -51.55 -26.71
CA SER A 163 45.34 -51.02 -27.74
C SER A 163 44.22 -52.02 -28.02
N GLN A 164 42.98 -51.55 -28.07
CA GLN A 164 41.83 -52.33 -28.53
C GLN A 164 41.26 -51.67 -29.78
N GLU A 165 41.26 -52.41 -30.89
CA GLU A 165 40.90 -51.92 -32.22
C GLU A 165 39.73 -52.73 -32.79
N ALA A 166 38.79 -52.04 -33.44
CA ALA A 166 37.89 -52.69 -34.39
C ALA A 166 38.62 -52.84 -35.73
N LEU A 167 38.52 -54.01 -36.35
CA LEU A 167 39.09 -54.25 -37.67
C LEU A 167 38.11 -53.79 -38.76
N ALA A 168 38.63 -53.52 -39.96
CA ALA A 168 37.81 -53.13 -41.12
C ALA A 168 36.75 -54.18 -41.51
N SER A 169 36.96 -55.45 -41.13
CA SER A 169 36.02 -56.56 -41.27
C SER A 169 34.85 -56.53 -40.27
N SER A 170 34.91 -55.69 -39.24
CA SER A 170 33.84 -55.55 -38.24
C SER A 170 32.63 -54.83 -38.83
N THR A 171 31.49 -55.51 -38.87
CA THR A 171 30.22 -54.92 -39.35
C THR A 171 29.67 -53.83 -38.43
N THR A 172 30.07 -53.82 -37.16
CA THR A 172 29.66 -52.79 -36.17
C THR A 172 30.72 -51.71 -35.98
N GLY A 173 31.97 -51.97 -36.41
CA GLY A 173 33.12 -51.10 -36.14
C GLY A 173 33.40 -50.88 -34.64
N LEU A 174 32.81 -51.68 -33.75
CA LEU A 174 32.93 -51.55 -32.30
C LEU A 174 34.30 -52.04 -31.82
N ALA A 175 35.03 -51.21 -31.09
CA ALA A 175 36.14 -51.62 -30.24
C ALA A 175 35.64 -51.72 -28.79
N ASN A 176 35.76 -52.90 -28.17
CA ASN A 176 35.20 -53.16 -26.85
C ASN A 176 36.16 -53.94 -25.95
N ILE A 177 36.23 -53.56 -24.67
CA ILE A 177 36.81 -54.36 -23.59
C ILE A 177 35.70 -54.68 -22.59
N ILE A 178 35.49 -55.98 -22.33
CA ILE A 178 34.48 -56.48 -21.38
C ILE A 178 35.18 -57.09 -20.17
N ILE A 179 34.80 -56.65 -18.99
CA ILE A 179 35.22 -57.23 -17.71
C ILE A 179 33.98 -57.77 -17.02
N THR A 180 33.95 -59.08 -16.74
CA THR A 180 32.83 -59.74 -16.05
C THR A 180 33.27 -60.33 -14.72
N SER A 181 32.44 -60.15 -13.69
CA SER A 181 32.57 -60.87 -12.42
C SER A 181 31.48 -61.93 -12.30
N PRO A 182 31.80 -63.13 -11.77
CA PRO A 182 30.82 -64.21 -11.61
C PRO A 182 29.61 -63.76 -10.80
N ASP A 183 28.45 -64.32 -11.15
CA ASP A 183 27.26 -64.22 -10.33
C ASP A 183 27.52 -64.84 -8.95
N ARG A 184 27.23 -64.08 -7.88
CA ARG A 184 27.28 -64.54 -6.49
C ARG A 184 25.93 -64.49 -5.77
N ASN A 185 24.89 -63.97 -6.42
CA ASN A 185 23.54 -63.92 -5.86
C ASN A 185 22.62 -65.04 -6.43
N SER A 186 23.15 -65.84 -7.37
CA SER A 186 22.48 -67.01 -7.97
C SER A 186 21.26 -66.69 -8.84
N ASN A 187 21.16 -65.48 -9.39
CA ASN A 187 20.11 -65.12 -10.35
C ASN A 187 20.47 -65.44 -11.81
N GLY A 188 21.67 -65.96 -12.06
CA GLY A 188 22.20 -66.30 -13.39
C GLY A 188 22.85 -65.14 -14.15
N THR A 189 23.03 -63.98 -13.53
CA THR A 189 23.49 -62.74 -14.18
C THR A 189 24.82 -62.27 -13.62
N VAL A 190 25.81 -62.06 -14.50
CA VAL A 190 27.16 -61.57 -14.13
C VAL A 190 27.18 -60.05 -14.01
N SER A 191 28.02 -59.48 -13.16
CA SER A 191 28.31 -58.03 -13.23
C SER A 191 29.24 -57.74 -14.39
N ARG A 192 29.01 -56.65 -15.13
CA ARG A 192 29.83 -56.29 -16.29
C ARG A 192 30.26 -54.82 -16.26
N LEU A 193 31.53 -54.57 -16.57
CA LEU A 193 32.06 -53.27 -17.00
C LEU A 193 32.44 -53.34 -18.47
N SER A 194 32.02 -52.37 -19.28
CA SER A 194 32.38 -52.28 -20.69
C SER A 194 33.03 -50.94 -21.01
N LEU A 195 34.11 -50.97 -21.80
CA LEU A 195 34.77 -49.81 -22.39
C LEU A 195 34.60 -49.89 -23.89
N GLN A 196 33.83 -48.97 -24.48
CA GLN A 196 33.38 -49.08 -25.87
C GLN A 196 33.70 -47.83 -26.67
N SER A 197 34.11 -48.01 -27.92
CA SER A 197 34.24 -46.96 -28.91
C SER A 197 33.58 -47.40 -30.22
N PHE A 198 32.71 -46.54 -30.73
CA PHE A 198 32.02 -46.72 -32.00
C PHE A 198 32.60 -45.75 -33.05
N PRO A 199 32.62 -46.12 -34.34
CA PRO A 199 33.15 -45.26 -35.39
C PRO A 199 32.34 -43.96 -35.49
N GLU A 200 33.01 -42.81 -35.43
CA GLU A 200 32.40 -41.47 -35.53
C GLU A 200 31.20 -41.25 -34.59
N SER A 201 31.23 -41.93 -33.45
CA SER A 201 30.12 -41.97 -32.51
C SER A 201 30.65 -42.06 -31.08
N ASN A 202 29.76 -42.31 -30.11
CA ASN A 202 30.08 -42.18 -28.70
C ASN A 202 31.23 -43.13 -28.29
N ALA A 203 32.16 -42.63 -27.48
CA ALA A 203 33.00 -43.46 -26.63
C ALA A 203 32.38 -43.51 -25.23
N GLN A 204 32.29 -44.70 -24.62
CA GLN A 204 31.51 -44.91 -23.41
C GLN A 204 32.22 -45.84 -22.43
N VAL A 205 31.94 -45.59 -21.14
CA VAL A 205 32.25 -46.48 -20.02
C VAL A 205 30.92 -46.74 -19.31
N PHE A 206 30.50 -48.00 -19.19
CA PHE A 206 29.28 -48.32 -18.46
C PHE A 206 29.41 -49.62 -17.66
N ALA A 207 28.86 -49.57 -16.44
CA ALA A 207 28.54 -50.75 -15.67
C ALA A 207 27.12 -51.22 -16.06
N GLY A 208 26.92 -52.53 -16.18
CA GLY A 208 25.63 -53.10 -16.54
C GLY A 208 25.45 -54.52 -16.01
N LEU A 209 24.31 -55.13 -16.36
CA LEU A 209 23.85 -56.38 -15.77
C LEU A 209 23.75 -56.26 -14.23
N ASP A 210 24.37 -57.17 -13.49
CA ASP A 210 24.33 -57.22 -12.02
C ASP A 210 25.34 -56.28 -11.33
N ALA A 211 25.92 -55.32 -12.07
CA ALA A 211 26.72 -54.27 -11.45
C ALA A 211 25.82 -53.27 -10.73
N SER A 212 26.05 -53.02 -9.43
CA SER A 212 25.22 -52.11 -8.62
C SER A 212 25.61 -50.64 -8.72
N THR A 213 26.88 -50.35 -9.07
CA THR A 213 27.46 -49.01 -9.12
C THR A 213 28.58 -48.96 -10.17
N LEU A 214 28.91 -47.74 -10.63
CA LEU A 214 30.14 -47.43 -11.33
C LEU A 214 30.84 -46.32 -10.54
N ASP A 215 31.89 -46.68 -9.82
CA ASP A 215 32.69 -45.70 -9.08
C ASP A 215 33.71 -45.04 -10.02
N VAL A 216 33.68 -43.71 -10.09
CA VAL A 216 34.66 -42.89 -10.82
C VAL A 216 35.24 -41.86 -9.85
N GLY A 217 36.51 -42.02 -9.46
CA GLY A 217 37.12 -41.11 -8.50
C GLY A 217 38.59 -41.40 -8.19
N SER A 218 39.15 -40.58 -7.31
CA SER A 218 40.46 -40.77 -6.69
C SER A 218 40.28 -41.42 -5.32
N ASN A 219 41.10 -42.42 -5.00
CA ASN A 219 41.11 -43.10 -3.70
C ASN A 219 42.54 -43.47 -3.32
N ALA A 220 42.85 -43.47 -2.02
CA ALA A 220 44.18 -43.78 -1.47
C ALA A 220 45.34 -42.98 -2.10
N THR A 221 45.10 -41.68 -2.38
CA THR A 221 46.11 -40.77 -2.94
C THR A 221 46.89 -40.06 -1.82
N THR A 222 48.19 -39.80 -2.02
CA THR A 222 49.03 -39.08 -1.04
C THR A 222 48.81 -37.57 -1.03
N ASN A 223 48.33 -37.02 -2.15
CA ASN A 223 47.97 -35.62 -2.31
C ASN A 223 46.50 -35.51 -2.73
N PRO A 224 45.78 -34.43 -2.39
CA PRO A 224 44.41 -34.21 -2.85
C PRO A 224 44.30 -34.22 -4.39
N VAL A 225 43.52 -35.15 -4.95
CA VAL A 225 43.28 -35.26 -6.40
C VAL A 225 41.81 -35.01 -6.72
N PRO A 226 41.45 -33.93 -7.44
CA PRO A 226 40.07 -33.65 -7.83
C PRO A 226 39.61 -34.55 -8.99
N LEU A 227 38.30 -34.79 -9.10
CA LEU A 227 37.69 -35.31 -10.32
C LEU A 227 37.42 -34.15 -11.27
N ARG A 228 37.94 -34.20 -12.50
CA ARG A 228 37.82 -33.13 -13.50
C ARG A 228 37.10 -33.62 -14.73
N PHE A 229 36.17 -32.82 -15.23
CA PHE A 229 35.47 -33.04 -16.49
C PHE A 229 35.98 -32.05 -17.53
N LEU A 230 36.66 -32.58 -18.55
CA LEU A 230 37.26 -31.78 -19.61
C LEU A 230 36.50 -31.95 -20.91
N THR A 231 36.34 -30.86 -21.66
CA THR A 231 35.79 -30.90 -23.02
C THR A 231 36.72 -30.19 -23.99
N SER A 232 36.84 -30.74 -25.21
CA SER A 232 37.55 -30.13 -26.33
C SER A 232 36.54 -29.48 -27.28
N SER A 233 36.94 -28.39 -27.93
CA SER A 233 36.17 -27.79 -29.03
C SER A 233 36.31 -28.56 -30.36
N GLY A 234 37.04 -29.68 -30.39
CA GLY A 234 37.36 -30.43 -31.60
C GLY A 234 38.57 -29.87 -32.35
N SER A 235 38.82 -30.38 -33.55
CA SER A 235 39.94 -29.97 -34.43
C SER A 235 41.33 -30.07 -33.78
N GLY A 236 41.53 -31.08 -32.92
CA GLY A 236 42.80 -31.31 -32.23
C GLY A 236 43.05 -30.42 -31.01
N ALA A 237 42.08 -29.60 -30.59
CA ALA A 237 42.21 -28.79 -29.38
C ALA A 237 42.32 -29.65 -28.11
N LEU A 238 43.19 -29.26 -27.19
CA LEU A 238 43.28 -29.89 -25.86
C LEU A 238 41.98 -29.65 -25.07
N GLY A 239 41.61 -30.62 -24.23
CA GLY A 239 40.46 -30.50 -23.36
C GLY A 239 40.64 -29.40 -22.30
N THR A 240 39.61 -28.58 -22.12
CA THR A 240 39.53 -27.56 -21.06
C THR A 240 38.55 -28.01 -19.98
N GLU A 241 38.86 -27.76 -18.71
CA GLU A 241 37.99 -28.10 -17.58
C GLU A 241 36.69 -27.29 -17.63
N LYS A 242 35.55 -27.98 -17.59
CA LYS A 242 34.21 -27.38 -17.56
C LYS A 242 33.50 -27.59 -16.24
N ALA A 243 33.77 -28.71 -15.59
CA ALA A 243 33.28 -28.98 -14.25
C ALA A 243 34.31 -29.78 -13.46
N ARG A 244 34.21 -29.71 -12.13
CA ARG A 244 35.04 -30.49 -11.22
C ARG A 244 34.29 -30.84 -9.95
N ILE A 245 34.80 -31.85 -9.26
CA ILE A 245 34.56 -32.07 -7.83
C ILE A 245 35.92 -31.98 -7.15
N GLY A 246 36.10 -30.98 -6.30
CA GLY A 246 37.30 -30.79 -5.50
C GLY A 246 37.48 -31.91 -4.47
N ALA A 247 38.71 -32.10 -3.99
CA ALA A 247 38.98 -33.06 -2.91
C ALA A 247 38.32 -32.65 -1.57
N ASP A 248 37.86 -31.40 -1.47
CA ASP A 248 37.04 -30.85 -0.39
C ASP A 248 35.53 -31.09 -0.58
N GLY A 249 35.15 -31.81 -1.66
CA GLY A 249 33.77 -32.13 -2.00
C GLY A 249 32.99 -31.03 -2.72
N ARG A 250 33.60 -29.87 -3.00
CA ARG A 250 32.91 -28.77 -3.69
C ARG A 250 32.83 -29.01 -5.19
N MET A 251 31.65 -28.82 -5.76
CA MET A 251 31.39 -28.89 -7.20
C MET A 251 31.55 -27.50 -7.83
N GLY A 252 32.42 -27.40 -8.83
CA GLY A 252 32.55 -26.21 -9.66
C GLY A 252 32.02 -26.45 -11.07
N ILE A 253 31.24 -25.51 -11.62
CA ILE A 253 30.89 -25.45 -13.04
C ILE A 253 31.40 -24.13 -13.59
N GLY A 254 32.35 -24.18 -14.54
CA GLY A 254 33.01 -22.99 -15.08
C GLY A 254 33.97 -22.28 -14.10
N VAL A 255 34.29 -22.92 -12.96
CA VAL A 255 35.19 -22.40 -11.92
C VAL A 255 36.11 -23.51 -11.41
N THR A 256 37.40 -23.22 -11.22
CA THR A 256 38.42 -24.21 -10.81
C THR A 256 38.70 -24.20 -9.30
N ILE A 257 38.26 -23.16 -8.60
CA ILE A 257 38.37 -23.02 -7.14
C ILE A 257 36.98 -22.61 -6.60
N PRO A 258 36.06 -23.57 -6.41
CA PRO A 258 34.72 -23.29 -5.89
C PRO A 258 34.77 -22.68 -4.50
N SER A 259 34.05 -21.59 -4.28
CA SER A 259 33.92 -20.94 -2.97
C SER A 259 32.75 -21.49 -2.15
N GLU A 260 31.75 -22.05 -2.83
CA GLU A 260 30.56 -22.70 -2.25
C GLU A 260 30.52 -24.20 -2.63
N LEU A 261 29.66 -24.99 -1.96
CA LEU A 261 29.50 -26.42 -2.27
C LEU A 261 29.10 -26.69 -3.73
N LEU A 262 28.27 -25.81 -4.30
CA LEU A 262 28.01 -25.73 -5.73
C LEU A 262 28.27 -24.29 -6.16
N ASP A 263 29.35 -24.09 -6.93
CA ASP A 263 29.74 -22.79 -7.45
C ASP A 263 29.65 -22.81 -8.98
N VAL A 264 28.84 -21.92 -9.54
CA VAL A 264 28.56 -21.85 -10.98
C VAL A 264 28.95 -20.47 -11.47
N ASN A 265 29.98 -20.40 -12.31
CA ASN A 265 30.35 -19.19 -13.02
C ASN A 265 29.45 -19.01 -14.26
N GLY A 266 28.26 -18.46 -14.04
CA GLY A 266 27.24 -18.24 -15.08
C GLY A 266 25.81 -18.37 -14.54
N ASN A 267 24.84 -18.39 -15.44
CA ASN A 267 23.42 -18.50 -15.07
C ASN A 267 23.01 -19.96 -14.75
N VAL A 268 22.23 -20.14 -13.69
CA VAL A 268 21.57 -21.41 -13.37
C VAL A 268 20.09 -21.34 -13.78
N ARG A 269 19.62 -22.32 -14.56
CA ARG A 269 18.20 -22.45 -14.94
C ARG A 269 17.57 -23.66 -14.26
N PHE A 270 16.64 -23.42 -13.34
CA PHE A 270 15.76 -24.46 -12.81
C PHE A 270 14.58 -24.65 -13.78
N ARG A 271 14.34 -25.90 -14.22
CA ARG A 271 13.18 -26.28 -15.03
C ARG A 271 12.25 -27.13 -14.20
N SER A 272 10.95 -27.08 -14.49
CA SER A 272 9.92 -27.83 -13.76
C SER A 272 9.84 -27.50 -12.27
N VAL A 273 10.08 -26.24 -11.91
CA VAL A 273 9.78 -25.73 -10.55
C VAL A 273 8.26 -25.81 -10.37
N PRO A 274 7.74 -26.57 -9.38
CA PRO A 274 6.30 -26.72 -9.17
C PRO A 274 5.62 -25.37 -8.98
N THR A 275 4.46 -25.17 -9.63
CA THR A 275 3.62 -24.01 -9.39
C THR A 275 2.71 -24.31 -8.21
N ALA A 276 2.87 -23.55 -7.13
CA ALA A 276 1.94 -23.55 -6.01
C ALA A 276 1.02 -22.33 -6.13
N THR A 277 -0.27 -22.49 -5.80
CA THR A 277 -1.26 -21.39 -5.82
C THR A 277 -1.28 -20.61 -4.50
N ALA A 278 -0.62 -21.10 -3.47
CA ALA A 278 -0.48 -20.45 -2.17
C ALA A 278 0.82 -20.89 -1.48
N LEU A 279 1.32 -20.07 -0.55
CA LEU A 279 2.44 -20.39 0.32
C LEU A 279 1.93 -21.10 1.57
N ALA A 280 2.49 -22.26 1.90
CA ALA A 280 2.19 -23.00 3.12
C ALA A 280 3.01 -22.50 4.32
N THR A 281 2.56 -22.81 5.54
CA THR A 281 3.34 -22.59 6.76
C THR A 281 4.64 -23.39 6.68
N GLY A 282 5.77 -22.71 6.82
CA GLY A 282 7.09 -23.32 6.70
C GLY A 282 7.73 -23.18 5.32
N ASP A 283 7.04 -22.60 4.33
CA ASP A 283 7.65 -22.26 3.05
C ASP A 283 8.79 -21.24 3.24
N GLU A 284 9.79 -21.31 2.36
CA GLU A 284 10.98 -20.46 2.43
C GLU A 284 11.36 -19.96 1.04
N PHE A 285 11.89 -18.75 0.99
CA PHE A 285 12.37 -18.14 -0.25
C PHE A 285 13.86 -18.34 -0.38
N LEU A 286 14.28 -18.76 -1.58
CA LEU A 286 15.68 -18.70 -1.99
C LEU A 286 15.96 -17.30 -2.55
N VAL A 287 16.91 -16.61 -1.94
CA VAL A 287 17.42 -15.32 -2.42
C VAL A 287 18.92 -15.41 -2.63
N LEU A 288 19.53 -14.40 -3.27
CA LEU A 288 20.98 -14.33 -3.44
C LEU A 288 21.53 -13.14 -2.65
N SER A 289 22.68 -13.30 -2.00
CA SER A 289 23.47 -12.14 -1.55
C SER A 289 24.15 -11.44 -2.73
N SER A 290 24.71 -10.25 -2.49
CA SER A 290 25.42 -9.46 -3.50
C SER A 290 26.59 -10.18 -4.15
N ASN A 291 27.17 -11.18 -3.49
CA ASN A 291 28.24 -12.03 -4.02
C ASN A 291 27.71 -13.28 -4.77
N GLY A 292 26.39 -13.46 -4.91
CA GLY A 292 25.77 -14.59 -5.59
C GLY A 292 25.54 -15.84 -4.73
N THR A 293 26.00 -15.90 -3.47
CA THR A 293 25.69 -17.02 -2.57
C THR A 293 24.19 -17.10 -2.30
N ALA A 294 23.60 -18.27 -2.49
CA ALA A 294 22.18 -18.47 -2.24
C ALA A 294 21.89 -18.56 -0.73
N LYS A 295 20.83 -17.87 -0.28
CA LYS A 295 20.39 -17.81 1.11
C LYS A 295 18.92 -18.18 1.19
N LYS A 296 18.57 -18.79 2.32
CA LYS A 296 17.21 -19.13 2.66
C LYS A 296 16.64 -18.06 3.58
N ILE A 297 15.49 -17.51 3.22
CA ILE A 297 14.71 -16.63 4.08
C ILE A 297 13.39 -17.32 4.38
N THR A 298 13.20 -17.69 5.64
CA THR A 298 11.94 -18.25 6.12
C THR A 298 10.82 -17.23 5.93
N ASN A 299 9.71 -17.65 5.31
CA ASN A 299 8.57 -16.82 4.92
C ASN A 299 8.27 -15.70 5.95
N PRO A 300 8.67 -14.45 5.67
CA PRO A 300 8.30 -13.35 6.52
C PRO A 300 6.87 -13.02 6.13
N ALA A 301 5.89 -13.41 6.93
CA ALA A 301 4.51 -12.94 6.77
C ALA A 301 4.35 -11.40 6.94
N ALA A 302 5.38 -10.58 6.67
CA ALA A 302 5.44 -9.17 7.04
C ALA A 302 6.30 -8.22 6.15
N SER A 303 6.76 -8.59 4.94
CA SER A 303 7.58 -7.64 4.15
C SER A 303 7.32 -7.67 2.64
N SER A 304 6.13 -7.24 2.24
CA SER A 304 6.02 -6.46 1.01
C SER A 304 6.49 -5.03 1.32
N ILE A 305 7.66 -4.65 0.82
CA ILE A 305 7.99 -3.24 0.64
C ILE A 305 7.09 -2.77 -0.51
N VAL A 306 5.89 -2.31 -0.17
CA VAL A 306 5.14 -1.40 -1.03
C VAL A 306 5.61 -0.01 -0.61
N ASP A 307 6.59 0.53 -1.32
CA ASP A 307 6.84 1.97 -1.28
C ASP A 307 5.56 2.63 -1.79
N ALA A 308 4.78 3.19 -0.88
CA ALA A 308 3.69 4.04 -1.27
C ALA A 308 4.29 5.40 -1.66
N GLN A 309 4.61 5.55 -2.95
CA GLN A 309 5.37 6.64 -3.58
C GLN A 309 4.75 8.06 -3.45
N ASN A 310 3.83 8.30 -2.52
CA ASN A 310 3.18 9.60 -2.31
C ASN A 310 3.25 10.03 -0.84
N GLY A 311 4.47 10.14 -0.29
CA GLY A 311 4.69 10.60 1.09
C GLY A 311 4.35 9.59 2.19
N LEU A 312 4.39 8.29 1.87
CA LEU A 312 4.08 7.19 2.80
C LEU A 312 5.30 6.26 2.92
N THR A 313 5.96 6.26 4.07
CA THR A 313 7.12 5.39 4.33
C THR A 313 6.74 4.30 5.33
N LYS A 314 6.90 3.02 4.98
CA LYS A 314 6.66 1.93 5.94
C LYS A 314 7.93 1.64 6.72
N THR A 315 7.91 1.85 8.04
CA THR A 315 9.04 1.47 8.89
C THR A 315 9.04 -0.04 9.17
N PRO A 316 10.22 -0.63 9.47
CA PRO A 316 10.33 -2.06 9.81
C PRO A 316 9.43 -2.51 10.96
N SER A 317 9.04 -1.57 11.82
CA SER A 317 8.12 -1.73 12.96
C SER A 317 6.63 -1.74 12.60
N ASN A 318 6.29 -1.97 11.33
CA ASN A 318 4.91 -2.11 10.84
C ASN A 318 4.06 -0.83 10.77
N PHE A 319 4.61 0.34 11.02
CA PHE A 319 3.91 1.62 10.88
C PHE A 319 4.08 2.21 9.48
N VAL A 320 3.02 2.80 8.93
CA VAL A 320 3.12 3.70 7.78
C VAL A 320 3.25 5.10 8.34
N GLU A 321 4.42 5.71 8.17
CA GLU A 321 4.65 7.11 8.49
C GLU A 321 4.15 7.96 7.33
N LEU A 322 3.29 8.93 7.66
CA LEU A 322 2.95 10.03 6.76
C LEU A 322 4.10 11.04 6.85
N GLY A 323 4.85 11.24 5.77
CA GLY A 323 5.99 12.15 5.76
C GLY A 323 6.64 12.30 4.38
N GLY A 324 7.04 13.53 4.04
CA GLY A 324 7.62 13.91 2.75
C GLY A 324 6.67 14.67 1.82
N ASP A 325 7.17 15.08 0.65
CA ASP A 325 6.37 15.85 -0.31
C ASP A 325 5.29 14.98 -0.97
N LEU A 326 4.06 15.50 -1.05
CA LEU A 326 3.04 14.93 -1.92
C LEU A 326 3.38 15.27 -3.38
N THR A 327 3.64 14.25 -4.20
CA THR A 327 3.97 14.42 -5.63
C THR A 327 2.73 14.42 -6.53
N ARG A 328 1.57 14.06 -5.97
CA ARG A 328 0.24 14.10 -6.59
C ARG A 328 -0.83 14.22 -5.52
N THR A 329 -2.03 14.67 -5.90
CA THR A 329 -3.20 14.69 -5.01
C THR A 329 -3.50 13.31 -4.44
N THR A 330 -3.69 13.22 -3.12
CA THR A 330 -4.16 12.00 -2.43
C THR A 330 -5.65 12.13 -2.12
N THR A 331 -6.46 11.20 -2.62
CA THR A 331 -7.89 11.13 -2.30
C THR A 331 -8.16 9.94 -1.38
N VAL A 332 -8.73 10.21 -0.21
CA VAL A 332 -9.26 9.16 0.69
C VAL A 332 -10.76 9.02 0.41
N SER A 333 -11.15 7.99 -0.35
CA SER A 333 -12.54 7.72 -0.75
C SER A 333 -13.22 6.65 0.11
N ASN A 334 -14.55 6.53 0.02
CA ASN A 334 -15.38 5.54 0.74
C ASN A 334 -15.37 5.67 2.28
N LEU A 335 -15.13 6.87 2.79
CA LEU A 335 -15.36 7.16 4.20
C LEU A 335 -16.86 7.00 4.51
N SER A 336 -17.17 6.30 5.60
CA SER A 336 -18.54 6.03 6.06
C SER A 336 -18.62 6.07 7.58
N ALA A 337 -19.81 5.87 8.16
CA ALA A 337 -19.96 5.74 9.61
C ALA A 337 -19.16 4.57 10.21
N THR A 338 -18.89 3.51 9.43
CA THR A 338 -18.04 2.38 9.85
C THR A 338 -16.58 2.59 9.48
N ASN A 339 -16.32 3.23 8.34
CA ASN A 339 -14.98 3.44 7.78
C ASN A 339 -14.60 4.91 7.92
N THR A 340 -14.26 5.34 9.13
CA THR A 340 -13.92 6.74 9.43
C THR A 340 -12.42 6.99 9.33
N MET A 341 -12.04 8.23 8.99
CA MET A 341 -10.68 8.72 9.20
C MET A 341 -10.60 9.31 10.61
N LYS A 342 -10.07 8.54 11.56
CA LYS A 342 -10.00 8.94 12.98
C LYS A 342 -8.56 9.31 13.36
N PHE A 343 -8.40 10.52 13.90
CA PHE A 343 -7.17 10.95 14.57
C PHE A 343 -7.38 10.90 16.09
N THR A 344 -6.45 10.27 16.80
CA THR A 344 -6.38 10.30 18.27
C THR A 344 -5.03 10.86 18.65
N GLY A 345 -5.02 11.93 19.44
CA GLY A 345 -3.80 12.59 19.88
C GLY A 345 -3.82 12.86 21.38
N THR A 346 -2.67 13.24 21.90
CA THR A 346 -2.48 13.76 23.26
C THR A 346 -1.66 15.04 23.15
N GLY A 347 -1.97 16.04 23.95
CA GLY A 347 -1.29 17.33 23.97
C GLY A 347 -1.93 18.43 23.13
N ILE A 348 -1.33 19.61 23.25
CA ILE A 348 -1.64 20.82 22.49
C ILE A 348 -1.11 20.65 21.06
N ASN A 349 -1.89 21.07 20.05
CA ASN A 349 -1.50 21.01 18.64
C ASN A 349 -1.26 19.57 18.12
N ALA A 350 -1.90 18.58 18.74
CA ALA A 350 -1.74 17.16 18.43
C ALA A 350 -2.26 16.78 17.03
N PHE A 351 -3.18 17.57 16.48
CA PHE A 351 -3.53 17.56 15.06
C PHE A 351 -3.49 18.99 14.55
N SER A 352 -2.66 19.26 13.55
CA SER A 352 -2.49 20.62 13.03
C SER A 352 -2.30 20.68 11.51
N VAL A 353 -2.73 21.79 10.94
CA VAL A 353 -2.45 22.19 9.55
C VAL A 353 -1.66 23.48 9.62
N ASP A 354 -0.42 23.46 9.12
CA ASP A 354 0.49 24.61 9.13
C ASP A 354 0.60 25.27 10.52
N GLY A 355 0.79 24.44 11.56
CA GLY A 355 0.92 24.88 12.94
C GLY A 355 -0.32 25.59 13.47
N THR A 356 -0.28 26.92 13.55
CA THR A 356 -1.36 27.71 14.17
C THR A 356 -2.56 27.96 13.27
N THR A 357 -2.48 27.68 11.95
CA THR A 357 -3.59 27.95 11.03
C THR A 357 -4.84 27.15 11.41
N PHE A 358 -4.69 25.86 11.66
CA PHE A 358 -5.69 25.03 12.33
C PHE A 358 -4.98 24.11 13.32
N SER A 359 -5.36 24.17 14.59
CA SER A 359 -4.78 23.36 15.65
C SER A 359 -5.88 22.72 16.49
N VAL A 360 -5.67 21.46 16.87
CA VAL A 360 -6.48 20.77 17.88
C VAL A 360 -5.62 20.53 19.12
N ASP A 361 -6.09 21.06 20.24
CA ASP A 361 -5.66 20.67 21.58
C ASP A 361 -6.48 19.44 21.99
N ALA A 362 -5.85 18.28 21.88
CA ALA A 362 -6.51 17.00 22.08
C ALA A 362 -6.76 16.68 23.55
N ASP A 363 -5.98 17.26 24.48
CA ASP A 363 -6.16 17.04 25.92
C ASP A 363 -7.37 17.81 26.45
N ALA A 364 -7.56 19.04 25.98
CA ALA A 364 -8.63 19.91 26.45
C ALA A 364 -9.89 19.89 25.56
N ASN A 365 -9.88 19.13 24.46
CA ASN A 365 -10.96 19.09 23.45
C ASN A 365 -11.27 20.47 22.84
N ARG A 366 -10.23 21.18 22.39
CA ARG A 366 -10.36 22.55 21.86
C ARG A 366 -9.80 22.68 20.46
N ILE A 367 -10.38 23.60 19.68
CA ILE A 367 -9.95 23.98 18.34
C ILE A 367 -9.40 25.41 18.38
N GLY A 368 -8.19 25.58 17.88
CA GLY A 368 -7.55 26.87 17.65
C GLY A 368 -7.47 27.22 16.17
N ILE A 369 -7.81 28.46 15.83
CA ILE A 369 -7.57 29.07 14.51
C ILE A 369 -6.72 30.32 14.73
N GLY A 370 -5.51 30.35 14.18
CA GLY A 370 -4.50 31.38 14.47
C GLY A 370 -3.85 31.25 15.86
N THR A 371 -4.08 30.14 16.58
CA THR A 371 -3.45 29.85 17.88
C THR A 371 -3.26 28.35 18.06
N ALA A 372 -2.07 27.94 18.53
CA ALA A 372 -1.82 26.54 18.87
C ALA A 372 -2.39 26.17 20.25
N ALA A 373 -2.52 27.14 21.15
CA ALA A 373 -3.01 26.97 22.53
C ALA A 373 -4.35 27.71 22.70
N PRO A 374 -5.46 27.15 22.20
CA PRO A 374 -6.79 27.74 22.38
C PRO A 374 -7.15 27.81 23.86
N THR A 375 -7.86 28.85 24.29
CA THR A 375 -8.35 29.00 25.68
C THR A 375 -9.81 28.61 25.85
N GLN A 376 -10.56 28.54 24.75
CA GLN A 376 -11.96 28.15 24.66
C GLN A 376 -12.12 26.94 23.74
N ALA A 377 -13.30 26.29 23.75
CA ALA A 377 -13.60 25.17 22.85
C ALA A 377 -13.35 25.49 21.38
N LEU A 378 -13.66 26.72 20.98
CA LEU A 378 -13.23 27.33 19.72
C LEU A 378 -12.59 28.68 20.05
N ASP A 379 -11.31 28.85 19.72
CA ASP A 379 -10.56 30.10 19.91
C ASP A 379 -10.03 30.56 18.54
N VAL A 380 -10.50 31.72 18.09
CA VAL A 380 -10.15 32.29 16.78
C VAL A 380 -9.40 33.61 17.00
N ARG A 381 -8.12 33.64 16.66
CA ARG A 381 -7.30 34.87 16.64
C ARG A 381 -7.40 35.54 15.28
N GLY A 382 -8.57 36.11 15.01
CA GLY A 382 -8.88 36.77 13.75
C GLY A 382 -10.37 37.09 13.62
N ASN A 383 -10.80 37.44 12.41
CA ASN A 383 -12.21 37.71 12.12
C ASN A 383 -12.95 36.42 11.77
N ILE A 384 -14.21 36.30 12.19
CA ILE A 384 -15.13 35.24 11.75
C ILE A 384 -16.12 35.83 10.75
N ASN A 385 -16.19 35.27 9.55
CA ASN A 385 -17.23 35.58 8.57
C ASN A 385 -18.25 34.42 8.51
N VAL A 386 -19.54 34.71 8.71
CA VAL A 386 -20.62 33.71 8.66
C VAL A 386 -21.52 34.04 7.47
N GLU A 387 -21.44 33.23 6.42
CA GLU A 387 -22.17 33.45 5.15
C GLU A 387 -23.09 32.27 4.82
N ASN A 388 -24.36 32.57 4.58
CA ASN A 388 -25.41 31.66 4.13
C ASN A 388 -26.61 32.51 3.67
N ALA A 389 -27.55 31.95 2.91
CA ALA A 389 -28.80 32.61 2.53
C ALA A 389 -29.60 33.11 3.75
N ASN A 390 -29.49 32.42 4.89
CA ASN A 390 -30.03 32.83 6.18
C ASN A 390 -28.96 32.72 7.27
N ALA A 391 -27.86 33.46 7.13
CA ALA A 391 -26.77 33.46 8.10
C ALA A 391 -27.24 33.94 9.48
N GLY A 392 -26.78 33.28 10.54
CA GLY A 392 -27.11 33.65 11.92
C GLY A 392 -26.04 33.17 12.90
N VAL A 393 -25.92 33.89 14.01
CA VAL A 393 -25.14 33.48 15.18
C VAL A 393 -26.15 33.21 16.30
N VAL A 394 -26.31 31.93 16.65
CA VAL A 394 -27.22 31.50 17.72
C VAL A 394 -26.42 31.23 18.99
N VAL A 395 -26.80 31.89 20.09
CA VAL A 395 -26.20 31.68 21.40
C VAL A 395 -27.28 31.14 22.33
N ASN A 396 -27.25 29.83 22.59
CA ASN A 396 -28.19 29.15 23.48
C ASN A 396 -27.48 28.76 24.77
N SER A 397 -28.18 28.93 25.89
CA SER A 397 -27.81 28.31 27.15
C SER A 397 -28.69 27.08 27.37
N THR A 398 -28.08 26.02 27.89
CA THR A 398 -28.76 24.74 28.17
C THR A 398 -29.14 24.57 29.64
N ASP A 399 -28.78 25.52 30.49
CA ASP A 399 -29.07 25.51 31.92
C ASP A 399 -29.66 26.85 32.40
N SER A 400 -29.71 27.07 33.72
CA SER A 400 -30.26 28.30 34.31
C SER A 400 -29.41 29.55 34.08
N THR A 401 -28.21 29.43 33.53
CA THR A 401 -27.37 30.58 33.19
C THR A 401 -27.85 31.23 31.89
N PRO A 402 -27.83 32.57 31.76
CA PRO A 402 -28.28 33.22 30.53
C PRO A 402 -27.21 33.16 29.43
N SER A 403 -27.67 33.02 28.18
CA SER A 403 -26.85 33.29 26.99
C SER A 403 -26.29 34.71 27.02
N ARG A 404 -25.08 34.89 26.50
CA ARG A 404 -24.42 36.21 26.44
C ARG A 404 -23.66 36.39 25.13
N LEU A 405 -23.86 37.56 24.52
CA LEU A 405 -22.93 38.12 23.53
C LEU A 405 -22.04 39.12 24.27
N VAL A 406 -20.74 38.84 24.32
CA VAL A 406 -19.77 39.69 25.02
C VAL A 406 -18.86 40.35 24.00
N LEU A 407 -18.91 41.67 23.93
CA LEU A 407 -17.97 42.48 23.14
C LEU A 407 -16.95 43.09 24.11
N THR A 408 -15.69 42.69 23.98
CA THR A 408 -14.61 43.17 24.85
C THR A 408 -13.59 43.93 24.02
N ARG A 409 -13.36 45.19 24.38
CA ARG A 409 -12.20 45.95 23.92
C ARG A 409 -11.14 45.94 25.02
N SER A 410 -10.15 45.07 24.90
CA SER A 410 -9.02 45.00 25.84
C SER A 410 -8.07 46.20 25.73
N ASN A 411 -8.14 46.95 24.63
CA ASN A 411 -7.35 48.15 24.36
C ASN A 411 -5.84 47.93 24.59
N GLY A 412 -5.33 46.75 24.22
CA GLY A 412 -3.93 46.37 24.42
C GLY A 412 -3.51 46.28 25.90
N GLY A 413 -4.45 46.13 26.82
CA GLY A 413 -4.21 46.09 28.27
C GLY A 413 -4.22 47.46 28.96
N VAL A 414 -4.53 48.53 28.25
CA VAL A 414 -4.62 49.90 28.79
C VAL A 414 -6.08 50.26 29.09
N ASN A 415 -6.34 50.98 30.18
CA ASN A 415 -7.69 51.45 30.52
C ASN A 415 -8.30 52.32 29.41
N LEU A 416 -9.62 52.25 29.23
CA LEU A 416 -10.37 53.07 28.29
C LEU A 416 -10.46 54.54 28.76
N ALA A 417 -10.46 55.47 27.81
CA ALA A 417 -10.72 56.89 28.03
C ALA A 417 -12.18 57.25 27.73
N ALA A 418 -12.66 58.36 28.29
CA ALA A 418 -14.00 58.86 27.99
C ALA A 418 -14.21 59.03 26.48
N ASN A 419 -15.36 58.56 26.00
CA ASN A 419 -15.77 58.48 24.60
C ASN A 419 -15.10 57.37 23.77
N ASP A 420 -14.29 56.50 24.37
CA ASP A 420 -13.83 55.30 23.68
C ASP A 420 -15.00 54.38 23.37
N GLU A 421 -15.09 53.94 22.12
CA GLU A 421 -16.02 52.89 21.75
C GLU A 421 -15.59 51.55 22.36
N ILE A 422 -16.55 50.86 23.00
CA ILE A 422 -16.37 49.51 23.51
C ILE A 422 -16.67 48.48 22.42
N GLY A 423 -17.75 48.69 21.67
CA GLY A 423 -18.16 47.85 20.56
C GLY A 423 -19.47 48.31 19.92
N ARG A 424 -19.74 47.75 18.74
CA ARG A 424 -20.91 48.12 17.92
C ARG A 424 -21.58 46.91 17.28
N ILE A 425 -22.90 47.00 17.10
CA ILE A 425 -23.69 46.10 16.25
C ILE A 425 -24.11 46.91 15.03
N ASN A 426 -23.58 46.53 13.87
CA ASN A 426 -23.87 47.20 12.60
C ASN A 426 -24.92 46.41 11.81
N PHE A 427 -25.95 47.11 11.34
CA PHE A 427 -26.91 46.59 10.40
C PHE A 427 -26.54 47.10 9.01
N ASN A 428 -25.93 46.21 8.22
CA ASN A 428 -25.49 46.52 6.88
C ASN A 428 -26.56 46.12 5.86
N GLY A 429 -26.65 46.87 4.76
CA GLY A 429 -27.53 46.55 3.65
C GLY A 429 -26.90 46.96 2.32
N ARG A 430 -27.27 46.25 1.25
CA ARG A 430 -26.81 46.59 -0.10
C ARG A 430 -27.70 47.69 -0.67
N ARG A 431 -27.10 48.83 -1.01
CA ARG A 431 -27.76 49.96 -1.68
C ARG A 431 -26.84 50.48 -2.77
N ASN A 432 -27.39 50.75 -3.96
CA ASN A 432 -26.63 51.28 -5.09
C ASN A 432 -25.37 50.44 -5.44
N GLY A 433 -25.48 49.10 -5.39
CA GLY A 433 -24.37 48.20 -5.79
C GLY A 433 -23.26 47.99 -4.76
N ALA A 434 -23.34 48.58 -3.57
CA ALA A 434 -22.37 48.39 -2.49
C ALA A 434 -23.07 48.01 -1.18
N VAL A 435 -22.38 47.27 -0.32
CA VAL A 435 -22.81 47.05 1.07
C VAL A 435 -22.34 48.25 1.88
N ALA A 436 -23.26 48.85 2.64
CA ALA A 436 -22.96 49.95 3.55
C ALA A 436 -23.66 49.70 4.89
N THR A 437 -23.11 50.28 5.96
CA THR A 437 -23.79 50.33 7.25
C THR A 437 -24.96 51.30 7.16
N LEU A 438 -26.17 50.80 7.42
CA LEU A 438 -27.40 51.59 7.35
C LEU A 438 -27.81 52.08 8.74
N SER A 439 -27.59 51.27 9.77
CA SER A 439 -27.78 51.65 11.16
C SER A 439 -26.78 50.95 12.09
N THR A 440 -26.60 51.53 13.28
CA THR A 440 -25.65 51.04 14.29
C THR A 440 -26.24 51.19 15.68
N ILE A 441 -26.02 50.16 16.52
CA ILE A 441 -26.10 50.27 17.97
C ILE A 441 -24.66 50.35 18.48
N LEU A 442 -24.32 51.42 19.17
CA LEU A 442 -22.98 51.71 19.67
C LEU A 442 -22.99 51.75 21.19
N SER A 443 -21.99 51.13 21.82
CA SER A 443 -21.69 51.32 23.23
C SER A 443 -20.39 52.11 23.39
N THR A 444 -20.47 53.17 24.19
CA THR A 444 -19.37 54.12 24.42
C THR A 444 -19.06 54.16 25.90
N TYR A 445 -17.77 54.19 26.24
CA TYR A 445 -17.33 54.35 27.62
C TYR A 445 -17.43 55.83 28.02
N GLU A 446 -18.12 56.12 29.13
CA GLU A 446 -18.34 57.49 29.63
C GLU A 446 -17.55 57.77 30.92
N GLY A 447 -16.74 56.80 31.36
CA GLY A 447 -15.95 56.89 32.59
C GLY A 447 -14.58 57.54 32.42
N ASN A 448 -13.76 57.38 33.46
CA ASN A 448 -12.41 57.94 33.56
C ASN A 448 -11.29 56.87 33.53
N GLY A 449 -11.63 55.63 33.17
CA GLY A 449 -10.74 54.47 33.17
C GLY A 449 -10.81 53.61 34.43
N THR A 450 -11.57 54.03 35.45
CA THR A 450 -11.76 53.28 36.71
C THR A 450 -13.22 52.95 37.03
N THR A 451 -14.16 53.70 36.46
CA THR A 451 -15.60 53.45 36.64
C THR A 451 -16.16 52.54 35.54
N ASN A 452 -17.36 52.03 35.70
CA ASN A 452 -18.07 51.21 34.71
C ASN A 452 -19.17 51.99 33.96
N LEU A 453 -19.04 53.32 33.88
CA LEU A 453 -20.02 54.19 33.25
C LEU A 453 -20.00 54.00 31.72
N THR A 454 -21.15 53.65 31.15
CA THR A 454 -21.33 53.45 29.71
C THR A 454 -22.59 54.14 29.21
N GLY A 455 -22.53 54.60 27.96
CA GLY A 455 -23.66 55.08 27.21
C GLY A 455 -23.99 54.18 26.03
N TYR A 456 -25.25 54.22 25.58
CA TYR A 456 -25.73 53.56 24.38
C TYR A 456 -26.25 54.59 23.39
N GLU A 457 -25.89 54.42 22.12
CA GLU A 457 -26.25 55.33 21.05
C GLU A 457 -26.82 54.55 19.87
N PHE A 458 -27.92 55.03 19.30
CA PHE A 458 -28.59 54.42 18.16
C PHE A 458 -28.55 55.37 16.96
N TYR A 459 -28.02 54.88 15.84
CA TYR A 459 -27.82 55.64 14.61
C TYR A 459 -28.66 55.04 13.48
N ASN A 460 -29.46 55.86 12.80
CA ASN A 460 -30.38 55.41 11.73
C ASN A 460 -29.91 55.71 10.29
N SER A 461 -28.68 56.21 10.11
CA SER A 461 -28.15 56.63 8.79
C SER A 461 -26.71 56.17 8.51
N GLY A 462 -26.13 55.34 9.37
CA GLY A 462 -24.72 54.91 9.29
C GLY A 462 -23.70 56.03 9.57
N ILE A 463 -24.14 57.27 9.77
CA ILE A 463 -23.31 58.42 10.11
C ILE A 463 -23.18 58.51 11.64
N LEU A 464 -21.97 58.29 12.16
CA LEU A 464 -21.68 58.27 13.61
C LEU A 464 -21.44 59.66 14.22
N THR A 465 -22.14 60.69 13.74
CA THR A 465 -21.97 62.07 14.22
C THR A 465 -23.14 62.58 15.04
N THR A 466 -24.36 62.10 14.76
CA THR A 466 -25.59 62.56 15.43
C THR A 466 -26.50 61.37 15.72
N PRO A 467 -26.44 60.77 16.93
CA PRO A 467 -27.33 59.68 17.29
C PRO A 467 -28.79 60.14 17.33
N SER A 468 -29.70 59.28 16.90
CA SER A 468 -31.14 59.53 16.95
C SER A 468 -31.72 59.28 18.35
N LEU A 469 -31.13 58.34 19.09
CA LEU A 469 -31.46 58.01 20.47
C LEU A 469 -30.18 57.81 21.27
N VAL A 470 -30.13 58.35 22.49
CA VAL A 470 -29.02 58.12 23.43
C VAL A 470 -29.55 57.72 24.79
N LEU A 471 -28.90 56.77 25.45
CA LEU A 471 -29.07 56.48 26.87
C LEU A 471 -27.73 56.64 27.54
N ARG A 472 -27.61 57.66 28.39
CA ARG A 472 -26.36 57.98 29.10
C ARG A 472 -26.22 57.16 30.38
N SER A 473 -25.01 57.06 30.90
CA SER A 473 -24.70 56.36 32.17
C SER A 473 -25.43 56.94 33.39
N THR A 474 -25.90 58.19 33.31
CA THR A 474 -26.78 58.84 34.30
C THR A 474 -28.23 58.32 34.29
N GLY A 475 -28.58 57.49 33.31
CA GLY A 475 -29.93 56.99 33.06
C GLY A 475 -30.83 57.98 32.33
N ASN A 476 -30.27 59.01 31.70
CA ASN A 476 -31.03 59.98 30.91
C ASN A 476 -31.18 59.50 29.46
N LEU A 477 -32.42 59.53 28.95
CA LEU A 477 -32.79 59.17 27.58
C LEU A 477 -32.95 60.44 26.74
N GLY A 478 -32.16 60.57 25.67
CA GLY A 478 -32.29 61.66 24.70
C GLY A 478 -32.87 61.16 23.37
N VAL A 479 -33.93 61.81 22.87
CA VAL A 479 -34.50 61.58 21.54
C VAL A 479 -34.18 62.80 20.66
N GLY A 480 -33.26 62.63 19.71
CA GLY A 480 -32.72 63.76 18.93
C GLY A 480 -31.85 64.74 19.74
N VAL A 481 -31.48 64.38 20.97
CA VAL A 481 -30.62 65.15 21.89
C VAL A 481 -29.42 64.31 22.27
N VAL A 482 -28.21 64.81 22.01
CA VAL A 482 -26.98 64.04 22.27
C VAL A 482 -26.53 64.08 23.74
N SER A 483 -26.88 65.14 24.47
CA SER A 483 -26.53 65.33 25.87
C SER A 483 -27.79 65.72 26.67
N PRO A 484 -28.65 64.74 26.99
CA PRO A 484 -29.93 65.01 27.66
C PRO A 484 -29.73 65.56 29.07
N SER A 485 -30.32 66.72 29.37
CA SER A 485 -30.22 67.32 30.72
C SER A 485 -31.21 66.72 31.72
N GLU A 486 -32.26 66.06 31.23
CA GLU A 486 -33.34 65.45 32.02
C GLU A 486 -33.45 63.95 31.75
N LYS A 487 -34.24 63.25 32.58
CA LYS A 487 -34.45 61.78 32.44
C LYS A 487 -35.01 61.39 31.07
N LEU A 488 -35.86 62.24 30.49
CA LEU A 488 -36.28 62.18 29.10
C LEU A 488 -36.16 63.58 28.51
N ASP A 489 -35.32 63.73 27.49
CA ASP A 489 -35.13 64.98 26.76
C ASP A 489 -35.41 64.75 25.27
N VAL A 490 -36.31 65.54 24.70
CA VAL A 490 -36.81 65.36 23.34
C VAL A 490 -36.62 66.65 22.55
N ASN A 491 -35.80 66.60 21.52
CA ASN A 491 -35.70 67.69 20.54
C ASN A 491 -36.76 67.50 19.46
N GLY A 492 -37.97 67.99 19.73
CA GLY A 492 -39.11 67.90 18.84
C GLY A 492 -40.44 67.78 19.58
N ASN A 493 -41.51 67.46 18.84
CA ASN A 493 -42.84 67.32 19.40
C ASN A 493 -43.08 65.91 19.95
N ILE A 494 -43.85 65.81 21.05
CA ILE A 494 -44.33 64.54 21.61
C ILE A 494 -45.82 64.38 21.25
N LYS A 495 -46.18 63.27 20.60
CA LYS A 495 -47.57 62.91 20.31
C LYS A 495 -48.05 61.84 21.27
N PHE A 496 -49.18 62.09 21.94
CA PHE A 496 -49.85 61.11 22.79
C PHE A 496 -51.04 60.49 22.05
N SER A 497 -51.10 59.15 22.00
CA SER A 497 -52.26 58.40 21.48
C SER A 497 -53.24 57.98 22.59
N GLY A 498 -52.79 58.01 23.84
CA GLY A 498 -53.60 57.88 25.04
C GLY A 498 -53.50 59.14 25.91
N ALA A 499 -54.03 59.08 27.13
CA ALA A 499 -53.87 60.15 28.09
C ALA A 499 -52.38 60.33 28.46
N LEU A 500 -51.95 61.57 28.65
CA LEU A 500 -50.74 61.86 29.42
C LEU A 500 -51.02 61.44 30.88
N MET A 501 -50.16 60.65 31.53
CA MET A 501 -50.45 60.09 32.86
C MET A 501 -49.41 60.48 33.94
N PRO A 502 -49.31 61.76 34.34
CA PRO A 502 -48.45 62.13 35.44
C PRO A 502 -48.87 61.40 36.72
N ASN A 503 -47.89 60.84 37.45
CA ASN A 503 -48.13 60.02 38.63
C ASN A 503 -49.10 58.83 38.41
N ASN A 504 -49.13 58.27 37.20
CA ASN A 504 -50.04 57.18 36.83
C ASN A 504 -51.55 57.55 36.92
N ASP A 505 -51.88 58.85 36.82
CA ASP A 505 -53.26 59.34 36.77
C ASP A 505 -53.59 59.84 35.36
N PRO A 506 -54.56 59.25 34.64
CA PRO A 506 -54.99 59.73 33.32
C PRO A 506 -55.83 61.02 33.41
N GLY A 507 -56.21 61.42 34.61
CA GLY A 507 -57.15 62.50 34.83
C GLY A 507 -58.56 62.12 34.38
N THR A 508 -59.42 63.12 34.38
CA THR A 508 -60.81 63.07 33.93
C THR A 508 -61.04 64.17 32.89
N ASN A 509 -62.16 64.09 32.18
CA ASN A 509 -62.51 65.07 31.15
C ASN A 509 -62.44 66.50 31.71
N PHE A 510 -61.93 67.43 30.88
CA PHE A 510 -61.84 68.85 31.20
C PHE A 510 -60.90 69.18 32.37
N GLN A 511 -59.91 68.34 32.64
CA GLN A 511 -58.80 68.67 33.54
C GLN A 511 -57.61 69.23 32.76
N ILE A 512 -56.87 70.14 33.40
CA ILE A 512 -55.58 70.64 32.94
C ILE A 512 -54.46 70.10 33.84
N LEU A 513 -53.24 70.04 33.32
CA LEU A 513 -52.07 69.75 34.14
C LEU A 513 -51.62 71.00 34.89
N LYS A 514 -51.61 70.91 36.20
CA LYS A 514 -51.09 71.96 37.08
C LYS A 514 -49.73 71.52 37.63
N SER A 515 -48.69 72.31 37.38
CA SER A 515 -47.40 72.13 38.04
C SER A 515 -47.56 72.26 39.56
N THR A 516 -46.90 71.38 40.30
CA THR A 516 -46.90 71.32 41.78
C THR A 516 -45.54 71.66 42.39
N GLY A 517 -44.55 72.02 41.57
CA GLY A 517 -43.17 72.31 41.98
C GLY A 517 -42.13 71.52 41.18
N SER A 518 -40.84 71.75 41.47
CA SER A 518 -39.69 71.14 40.77
C SER A 518 -39.59 69.63 40.94
N ASP A 519 -40.11 69.08 42.05
CA ASP A 519 -39.87 67.69 42.47
C ASP A 519 -41.17 66.91 42.67
N SER A 520 -42.27 67.37 42.07
CA SER A 520 -43.56 66.70 42.13
C SER A 520 -44.17 66.59 40.74
N PRO A 521 -44.73 65.43 40.37
CA PRO A 521 -45.41 65.29 39.08
C PRO A 521 -46.56 66.31 39.01
N PRO A 522 -46.80 66.90 37.83
CA PRO A 522 -47.96 67.77 37.65
C PRO A 522 -49.23 66.95 37.95
N VAL A 523 -50.24 67.59 38.54
CA VAL A 523 -51.50 66.93 38.89
C VAL A 523 -52.61 67.37 37.96
N TRP A 524 -53.52 66.46 37.66
CA TRP A 524 -54.76 66.82 36.98
C TRP A 524 -55.63 67.63 37.94
N SER A 525 -55.94 68.86 37.53
CA SER A 525 -56.88 69.73 38.22
C SER A 525 -58.05 69.99 37.27
N PRO A 526 -59.31 70.03 37.75
CA PRO A 526 -60.40 70.54 36.92
C PRO A 526 -59.99 71.87 36.30
N ASP A 527 -60.43 72.13 35.07
CA ASP A 527 -60.35 73.43 34.40
C ASP A 527 -61.28 74.42 35.12
N VAL A 528 -60.98 74.64 36.40
CA VAL A 528 -61.43 75.81 37.10
C VAL A 528 -60.34 76.82 36.79
N ASN A 529 -60.67 77.71 35.87
CA ASN A 529 -60.20 79.07 35.89
C ASN A 529 -60.65 79.74 37.21
N THR A 530 -60.32 79.14 38.36
CA THR A 530 -60.21 79.83 39.64
C THR A 530 -58.98 80.73 39.48
N LEU A 531 -59.22 81.83 38.76
CA LEU A 531 -58.66 83.12 39.11
C LEU A 531 -58.89 83.26 40.61
N GLY A 532 -57.91 82.83 41.39
CA GLY A 532 -57.98 82.78 42.83
C GLY A 532 -58.22 84.19 43.30
N ASN A 533 -59.46 84.50 43.69
CA ASN A 533 -59.92 85.68 44.42
C ASN A 533 -59.05 86.95 44.25
N GLY A 534 -58.73 87.28 43.01
CA GLY A 534 -57.69 88.23 42.66
C GLY A 534 -57.76 88.50 41.16
N ALA A 535 -58.46 89.58 40.82
CA ALA A 535 -58.52 90.22 39.50
C ALA A 535 -58.43 89.27 38.29
N GLY A 536 -59.57 88.66 37.94
CA GLY A 536 -59.76 87.96 36.68
C GLY A 536 -59.52 88.85 35.48
N ARG A 537 -58.36 88.73 34.85
CA ARG A 537 -58.00 89.47 33.64
C ARG A 537 -58.39 88.66 32.42
N VAL A 538 -59.55 88.95 31.83
CA VAL A 538 -59.95 88.42 30.52
C VAL A 538 -59.22 89.24 29.46
N SER A 539 -58.17 88.70 28.86
CA SER A 539 -57.47 89.33 27.73
C SER A 539 -58.05 88.83 26.41
N SER A 540 -58.71 89.73 25.66
CA SER A 540 -58.95 89.54 24.23
C SER A 540 -57.63 89.68 23.45
N ALA A 541 -57.48 88.97 22.33
CA ALA A 541 -56.24 88.86 21.56
C ALA A 541 -55.64 90.19 21.02
N ASN A 542 -56.32 91.33 21.21
CA ASN A 542 -55.87 92.66 20.77
C ASN A 542 -55.68 93.67 21.91
N GLY A 543 -55.42 93.22 23.14
CA GLY A 543 -54.93 94.12 24.21
C GLY A 543 -55.96 95.11 24.77
N VAL A 544 -57.25 94.95 24.47
CA VAL A 544 -58.33 95.71 25.10
C VAL A 544 -58.81 94.95 26.34
N SER A 545 -58.45 95.48 27.51
CA SER A 545 -58.81 94.94 28.83
C SER A 545 -60.12 95.57 29.30
N THR A 546 -61.20 94.79 29.36
CA THR A 546 -62.47 95.21 29.96
C THR A 546 -62.57 94.70 31.39
N THR A 547 -62.56 95.61 32.37
CA THR A 547 -62.77 95.28 33.79
C THR A 547 -64.26 95.23 34.08
N ILE A 548 -64.81 94.03 34.30
CA ILE A 548 -66.18 93.86 34.82
C ILE A 548 -66.09 93.89 36.35
N THR A 549 -66.67 94.93 36.96
CA THR A 549 -66.75 95.05 38.43
C THR A 549 -68.16 94.64 38.87
N PRO A 550 -68.37 93.52 39.58
CA PRO A 550 -69.68 93.18 40.10
C PRO A 550 -70.08 94.17 41.21
N CYS A 551 -71.32 94.69 41.15
CA CYS A 551 -71.88 95.45 42.26
C CYS A 551 -72.37 94.47 43.34
N ASN A 552 -71.88 94.65 44.56
CA ASN A 552 -72.26 93.83 45.70
C ASN A 552 -73.73 94.08 46.06
N THR A 553 -74.57 93.04 46.04
CA THR A 553 -75.84 93.03 46.79
C THR A 553 -76.01 91.70 47.49
N SER A 554 -76.00 91.78 48.81
CA SER A 554 -76.29 90.72 49.77
C SER A 554 -77.80 90.46 49.86
N ALA A 555 -78.30 89.39 49.22
CA ALA A 555 -79.50 88.63 49.64
C ALA A 555 -79.74 87.46 48.68
N ALA A 556 -80.18 86.32 49.24
CA ALA A 556 -80.44 85.08 48.52
C ALA A 556 -81.76 85.11 47.71
N ASN A 557 -81.73 84.55 46.48
CA ASN A 557 -82.82 83.96 45.65
C ASN A 557 -83.03 84.53 44.22
N LYS A 558 -83.47 83.66 43.28
CA LYS A 558 -82.92 83.40 41.89
C LYS A 558 -83.99 83.39 40.71
N ASN A 559 -83.56 83.43 39.41
CA ASN A 559 -84.12 83.40 37.96
C ASN A 559 -84.05 84.53 36.80
N VAL A 560 -82.89 85.01 36.24
CA VAL A 560 -82.68 86.03 35.14
C VAL A 560 -81.23 85.91 34.68
N THR A 561 -80.93 85.70 33.39
CA THR A 561 -79.55 85.49 32.89
C THR A 561 -79.10 86.53 31.85
N LEU A 562 -77.96 87.18 32.07
CA LEU A 562 -77.26 88.04 31.10
C LEU A 562 -76.32 87.18 30.25
N ILE A 563 -76.50 87.18 28.92
CA ILE A 563 -75.86 86.23 28.00
C ILE A 563 -75.20 87.01 26.86
N ARG A 564 -73.87 86.97 26.80
CA ARG A 564 -72.98 87.45 25.72
C ARG A 564 -72.76 88.97 25.58
N VAL A 565 -71.47 89.31 25.59
CA VAL A 565 -70.90 90.51 24.97
C VAL A 565 -69.93 90.02 23.92
N PHE A 566 -70.19 90.30 22.65
CA PHE A 566 -69.25 89.97 21.58
C PHE A 566 -69.05 91.16 20.66
N SER A 567 -67.83 91.30 20.18
CA SER A 567 -67.50 92.12 19.01
C SER A 567 -67.67 91.23 17.78
N ASN A 568 -68.55 91.57 16.84
CA ASN A 568 -68.51 90.93 15.54
C ASN A 568 -67.40 91.61 14.70
N LEU A 569 -66.55 90.81 14.06
CA LEU A 569 -65.42 91.27 13.24
C LEU A 569 -65.63 90.84 11.79
N ASP A 570 -66.80 91.16 11.25
CA ASP A 570 -67.00 91.17 9.80
C ASP A 570 -66.45 92.52 9.33
N GLY A 571 -65.38 92.51 8.53
CA GLY A 571 -64.49 93.64 8.22
C GLY A 571 -65.08 94.92 7.59
N LEU A 572 -66.36 95.23 7.81
CA LEU A 572 -67.05 96.44 7.37
C LEU A 572 -67.88 97.13 8.47
N ASN A 573 -68.06 96.58 9.69
CA ASN A 573 -68.75 97.28 10.80
C ASN A 573 -68.26 96.83 12.20
N ASN A 574 -67.58 97.71 12.96
CA ASN A 574 -67.03 97.41 14.29
C ASN A 574 -68.02 97.69 15.45
N GLY A 575 -69.13 96.96 15.55
CA GLY A 575 -70.11 97.11 16.64
C GLY A 575 -69.84 96.27 17.90
N LEU A 576 -70.25 96.76 19.08
CA LEU A 576 -70.38 95.94 20.30
C LEU A 576 -71.83 95.48 20.37
N TYR A 577 -72.06 94.17 20.31
CA TYR A 577 -73.41 93.62 20.35
C TYR A 577 -73.74 93.16 21.77
N LEU A 578 -74.87 93.64 22.29
CA LEU A 578 -75.47 93.23 23.56
C LEU A 578 -76.77 92.49 23.24
N GLU A 579 -76.76 91.17 23.39
CA GLU A 579 -77.94 90.34 23.19
C GLU A 579 -78.52 89.94 24.55
N LEU A 580 -79.85 89.93 24.68
CA LEU A 580 -80.52 89.56 25.93
C LEU A 580 -81.51 88.43 25.64
N LEU A 581 -81.23 87.23 26.16
CA LEU A 581 -82.18 86.12 26.06
C LEU A 581 -83.14 86.15 27.25
N VAL A 582 -84.40 86.46 26.99
CA VAL A 582 -85.47 86.44 28.00
C VAL A 582 -86.31 85.18 27.79
N THR A 583 -86.21 84.21 28.70
CA THR A 583 -87.06 83.02 28.70
C THR A 583 -88.26 83.21 29.63
N THR A 584 -89.40 83.62 29.08
CA THR A 584 -90.70 83.43 29.77
C THR A 584 -91.26 82.09 29.32
N GLY A 585 -91.69 81.25 30.26
CA GLY A 585 -91.97 79.82 30.09
C GLY A 585 -93.09 79.37 29.12
N ALA A 586 -93.33 80.05 28.00
CA ALA A 586 -94.26 79.58 26.97
C ALA A 586 -93.90 79.93 25.51
N ASN A 587 -92.81 80.64 25.19
CA ASN A 587 -92.36 80.87 23.82
C ASN A 587 -90.84 81.05 23.76
N THR A 588 -90.12 80.22 23.00
CA THR A 588 -88.69 80.41 22.69
C THR A 588 -88.55 81.09 21.34
N GLY A 589 -88.26 82.39 21.35
CA GLY A 589 -87.84 83.14 20.17
C GLY A 589 -86.73 84.12 20.56
N VAL A 590 -85.66 84.16 19.78
CA VAL A 590 -84.59 85.15 19.93
C VAL A 590 -85.13 86.49 19.41
N GLN A 591 -85.19 87.51 20.27
CA GLN A 591 -85.40 88.89 19.83
C GLN A 591 -84.11 89.67 20.00
N GLU A 592 -83.57 90.13 18.87
CA GLU A 592 -82.44 91.04 18.82
C GLU A 592 -82.91 92.41 19.33
N LEU A 593 -82.52 92.78 20.55
CA LEU A 593 -83.11 93.94 21.21
C LEU A 593 -82.46 95.27 20.83
N HIS A 594 -81.15 95.36 20.58
CA HIS A 594 -80.51 96.57 19.98
C HIS A 594 -79.08 96.32 19.47
N ASN A 595 -78.68 97.10 18.44
CA ASN A 595 -77.33 97.16 17.89
C ASN A 595 -76.63 98.45 18.36
N LEU A 596 -75.57 98.35 19.17
CA LEU A 596 -74.68 99.48 19.44
C LEU A 596 -73.54 99.46 18.42
N ARG A 597 -73.73 100.20 17.33
CA ARG A 597 -72.69 100.40 16.32
C ARG A 597 -71.68 101.42 16.84
N PHE A 598 -70.42 101.01 16.93
CA PHE A 598 -69.28 101.91 17.09
C PHE A 598 -68.61 101.99 15.71
N ASN A 599 -68.60 103.15 15.07
CA ASN A 599 -67.92 103.24 13.78
C ASN A 599 -66.42 103.21 14.03
N GLY A 600 -65.81 102.06 13.77
CA GLY A 600 -64.37 101.85 13.92
C GLY A 600 -63.59 102.70 12.92
N GLY A 601 -63.21 103.90 13.35
CA GLY A 601 -62.29 104.79 12.65
C GLY A 601 -61.60 105.69 13.67
N THR A 602 -60.29 105.81 13.55
CA THR A 602 -59.43 106.59 14.45
C THR A 602 -59.91 108.03 14.69
N THR A 603 -59.90 108.42 15.97
CA THR A 603 -59.68 109.80 16.50
C THR A 603 -60.76 110.90 16.35
N THR A 604 -62.03 110.61 16.12
CA THR A 604 -63.09 111.64 16.29
C THR A 604 -64.26 111.13 17.11
N ALA A 605 -64.75 111.97 18.04
CA ALA A 605 -65.75 111.66 19.06
C ALA A 605 -66.92 110.82 18.54
N ASP A 606 -67.06 109.63 19.11
CA ASP A 606 -68.15 108.70 18.82
C ASP A 606 -69.39 109.15 19.61
N THR A 607 -70.33 109.82 18.94
CA THR A 607 -71.57 110.32 19.55
C THR A 607 -72.61 109.20 19.63
N SER A 608 -72.38 108.20 20.48
CA SER A 608 -73.48 107.39 21.02
C SER A 608 -74.06 108.15 22.20
N THR A 609 -75.21 108.81 22.00
CA THR A 609 -75.90 109.56 23.05
C THR A 609 -76.21 108.66 24.25
N ALA A 610 -75.89 109.15 25.45
CA ALA A 610 -76.33 108.52 26.70
C ALA A 610 -77.86 108.35 26.64
N GLY A 611 -78.32 107.11 26.81
CA GLY A 611 -79.70 106.73 26.60
C GLY A 611 -80.15 105.74 27.67
N THR A 612 -81.43 105.83 28.04
CA THR A 612 -82.10 104.82 28.86
C THR A 612 -83.10 104.12 27.96
N TRP A 613 -82.84 102.85 27.64
CA TRP A 613 -83.76 102.03 26.86
C TRP A 613 -84.60 101.19 27.82
N THR A 614 -85.91 101.36 27.73
CA THR A 614 -86.88 100.71 28.60
C THR A 614 -87.61 99.64 27.81
N TYR A 615 -87.56 98.39 28.27
CA TYR A 615 -88.23 97.26 27.66
C TYR A 615 -89.30 96.73 28.59
N ASN A 616 -90.49 96.49 28.05
CA ASN A 616 -91.64 95.99 28.80
C ASN A 616 -91.80 94.51 28.46
N LEU A 617 -91.43 93.63 29.40
CA LEU A 617 -91.29 92.19 29.15
C LEU A 617 -92.50 91.39 29.66
N GLY A 618 -93.70 91.99 29.64
CA GLY A 618 -94.96 91.38 30.11
C GLY A 618 -95.10 91.27 31.64
N ASN A 619 -93.98 91.05 32.34
CA ASN A 619 -93.96 90.79 33.80
C ASN A 619 -93.19 91.88 34.59
N GLY A 620 -92.84 93.00 33.94
CA GLY A 620 -92.19 94.16 34.55
C GLY A 620 -91.31 94.93 33.55
N ILE A 621 -90.70 96.01 34.04
CA ILE A 621 -89.88 96.94 33.24
C ILE A 621 -88.40 96.64 33.45
N PHE A 622 -87.65 96.42 32.36
CA PHE A 622 -86.19 96.31 32.34
C PHE A 622 -85.58 97.53 31.64
N ARG A 623 -84.57 98.16 32.26
CA ARG A 623 -83.87 99.33 31.72
C ARG A 623 -82.40 99.02 31.51
N VAL A 624 -81.90 99.35 30.32
CA VAL A 624 -80.47 99.43 30.00
C VAL A 624 -80.10 100.90 29.97
N ILE A 625 -79.17 101.31 30.83
CA ILE A 625 -78.68 102.67 30.95
C ILE A 625 -77.23 102.69 30.50
N LEU A 626 -76.94 103.42 29.42
CA LEU A 626 -75.56 103.77 29.08
C LEU A 626 -75.25 105.16 29.61
N SER A 627 -74.21 105.27 30.44
CA SER A 627 -73.75 106.52 31.04
C SER A 627 -72.26 106.75 30.76
N GLY A 628 -71.93 107.99 30.35
CA GLY A 628 -70.58 108.41 29.97
C GLY A 628 -70.46 108.69 28.47
N THR A 629 -69.84 109.82 28.12
CA THR A 629 -69.68 110.30 26.73
C THR A 629 -68.29 110.01 26.13
N ASN A 630 -67.40 109.31 26.86
CA ASN A 630 -66.09 108.85 26.40
C ASN A 630 -65.59 107.66 27.24
N ARG A 631 -64.69 106.83 26.68
CA ARG A 631 -64.20 105.59 27.32
C ARG A 631 -63.50 105.87 28.67
N PRO A 632 -63.76 105.07 29.73
CA PRO A 632 -64.71 103.95 29.78
C PRO A 632 -66.15 104.43 29.98
N PHE A 633 -67.08 103.89 29.18
CA PHE A 633 -68.52 104.05 29.40
C PHE A 633 -69.01 103.02 30.42
N THR A 634 -70.04 103.38 31.20
CA THR A 634 -70.67 102.49 32.18
C THR A 634 -72.03 102.05 31.67
N VAL A 635 -72.20 100.74 31.50
CA VAL A 635 -73.50 100.12 31.24
C VAL A 635 -74.08 99.67 32.57
N ARG A 636 -75.22 100.25 32.97
CA ARG A 636 -75.97 99.86 34.17
C ARG A 636 -77.30 99.24 33.75
N PHE A 637 -77.66 98.14 34.38
CA PHE A 637 -78.96 97.48 34.21
C PHE A 637 -79.82 97.79 35.43
N GLU A 638 -81.05 98.25 35.23
CA GLU A 638 -82.02 98.52 36.30
C GLU A 638 -83.33 97.78 36.01
N GLY A 639 -83.84 97.04 36.98
CA GLY A 639 -85.14 96.37 36.88
C GLY A 639 -85.78 96.25 38.26
N ALA A 640 -87.08 96.49 38.34
CA ALA A 640 -87.86 96.28 39.56
C ALA A 640 -88.03 94.77 39.78
N SER A 641 -87.41 94.24 40.83
CA SER A 641 -87.62 92.91 41.43
C SER A 641 -88.08 91.80 40.47
N PHE A 642 -87.15 91.23 39.74
CA PHE A 642 -87.34 89.94 39.05
C PHE A 642 -86.60 88.86 39.84
N ALA A 643 -87.30 87.78 40.19
CA ALA A 643 -86.67 86.59 40.79
C ALA A 643 -85.64 86.07 39.77
N GLY A 644 -84.31 86.18 40.09
CA GLY A 644 -83.16 86.32 39.15
C GLY A 644 -81.83 85.52 39.36
N ASN A 645 -81.37 84.55 38.52
CA ASN A 645 -80.22 83.61 38.59
C ASN A 645 -79.49 83.86 37.28
N ILE A 646 -78.33 84.49 37.33
CA ILE A 646 -77.51 84.75 36.15
C ILE A 646 -76.51 83.60 36.02
N VAL A 647 -76.68 82.76 35.00
CA VAL A 647 -75.66 81.79 34.56
C VAL A 647 -74.79 82.44 33.47
N TYR A 648 -73.53 82.73 33.77
CA TYR A 648 -72.59 83.20 32.75
C TYR A 648 -72.11 82.01 31.91
N GLU A 649 -72.57 81.92 30.66
CA GLU A 649 -72.04 80.97 29.69
C GLU A 649 -71.18 81.74 28.68
N CYS A 650 -69.86 81.51 28.71
CA CYS A 650 -68.94 82.04 27.72
C CYS A 650 -68.77 80.98 26.62
N LEU A 651 -69.53 81.12 25.53
CA LEU A 651 -69.29 80.34 24.31
C LEU A 651 -68.11 80.98 23.56
N ARG A 652 -67.15 80.14 23.14
CA ARG A 652 -65.88 80.51 22.50
C ARG A 652 -66.04 81.29 21.21
#